data_AF-A0A285VG76-F1
#
_entry.id   AF-A0A285VG76-F1
#
_cell.length_a   1.000
_cell.length_b   1.000
_cell.length_c   1.000
_cell.angle_alpha   90.00
_cell.angle_beta   90.00
_cell.angle_gamma   90.00
#
_symmetry.space_group_name_H-M   'P 1'
#
loop_
_entity.id
_entity.type
_entity.pdbx_description
1 polymer ?
#
loop_
_entity_poly.entity_id
_entity_poly.type
_entity_poly.pdbx_seq_one_letter_code
_entity_poly.pdbx_strand_id
1 'polypeptide(L)'
;MTGVSVAQASGEALVRAHGPALQRTAVMLTGQPAVAEGLVAEVLQGAAGPRPPALEELRRRLVRAHRRSGRTGARDRLAVTDAPSDVGDLLHDLPPRQRAALVLHLAEDVPLGDAARTARVPERRVRRLVETVPELGEALRAVADRHARPDHEVIRALLDRLPTDATTVGRATPYRSSLLRRPRRWLAGATAVAVLGAGTVAALTWPQETPETPETPGDGVTSHLPPGTGPAPADLVLGADGEPPRSVDGLRLSKTVTIDYRRATDPLDLSGFGGASGYARWAVLWCDLPAVDDDHLRIPQLTLDLAGAAVELPCAGRGGIPTRLTALPIGLAGHVPVAWSGDLPGRGSATLALYGETDPWAVTRRPGTQPVPPVADGAAAVTAADVAMQGWEGPVHTRVLEVGHESTLTVWAGSSLALSVLVDDVRLTDDGDLRARYLNPPPDLWRTQDPSLREGRWVVVTPDQLRTFPLPEAVRPGPGERRAVAVTVALSPADTAARWQVQVSDTTAPGTPGPELALRPGRPAAVAASTAPDAVGGARLVGSWSVPQDGVPHPVEAPVGDLETLIVAVPGAGGEEMYDELAMGSLERADRAVLFPVGPGVGELLAWGLGPWQDHAELRPTGGPSPDDALSLRLPPVPGHPPTDVLAYLPVPYEDFDMSGAPLLPTSWLVDDPSPFGDTGMGGPSPVVVPEPRPDGTFVVDESYTGAGTTLEVTTRGRGRLRVLADGEPLTHLSPAHDGWWSTWTDAHVVSRVDVWADVSGAELVLEVQGWEEGFELAVIRW
;
A
#
# COMPACT_ATOMS: atom_id res chain seq x y z
N MET A 1 -64.38 4.37 -13.24
CA MET A 1 -64.24 5.67 -13.94
C MET A 1 -63.88 6.71 -12.89
N THR A 2 -62.58 6.93 -12.69
CA THR A 2 -62.04 7.89 -11.72
C THR A 2 -62.06 9.29 -12.34
N GLY A 3 -62.74 10.24 -11.69
CA GLY A 3 -62.84 11.61 -12.17
C GLY A 3 -61.49 12.33 -12.03
N VAL A 4 -60.84 12.62 -13.17
CA VAL A 4 -59.67 13.52 -13.21
C VAL A 4 -60.14 14.90 -12.74
N SER A 5 -59.51 15.44 -11.69
CA SER A 5 -59.88 16.77 -11.18
C SER A 5 -59.64 17.83 -12.26
N VAL A 6 -60.50 18.86 -12.34
CA VAL A 6 -60.36 19.96 -13.33
C VAL A 6 -58.99 20.64 -13.24
N ALA A 7 -58.39 20.68 -12.05
CA ALA A 7 -57.03 21.19 -11.83
C ALA A 7 -55.95 20.28 -12.44
N GLN A 8 -56.09 18.96 -12.35
CA GLN A 8 -55.16 18.00 -12.96
C GLN A 8 -55.25 18.03 -14.49
N ALA A 9 -56.45 18.01 -15.06
CA ALA A 9 -56.64 18.14 -16.51
C ALA A 9 -56.11 19.48 -17.05
N SER A 10 -56.27 20.56 -16.28
CA SER A 10 -55.70 21.89 -16.58
C SER A 10 -54.17 21.90 -16.51
N GLY A 11 -53.58 21.24 -15.51
CA GLY A 11 -52.13 21.12 -15.35
C GLY A 11 -51.48 20.32 -16.47
N GLU A 12 -52.05 19.18 -16.84
CA GLU A 12 -51.56 18.36 -17.96
C GLU A 12 -51.65 19.11 -19.30
N ALA A 13 -52.74 19.85 -19.53
CA ALA A 13 -52.90 20.68 -20.72
C ALA A 13 -51.84 21.80 -20.78
N LEU A 14 -51.52 22.44 -19.64
CA LEU A 14 -50.48 23.46 -19.53
C LEU A 14 -49.07 22.88 -19.76
N VAL A 15 -48.77 21.69 -19.25
CA VAL A 15 -47.49 21.00 -19.49
C VAL A 15 -47.31 20.72 -20.98
N ARG A 16 -48.33 20.19 -21.65
CA ARG A 16 -48.25 19.90 -23.09
C ARG A 16 -48.14 21.17 -23.95
N ALA A 17 -48.85 22.24 -23.58
CA ALA A 17 -48.87 23.48 -24.35
C ALA A 17 -47.63 24.36 -24.15
N HIS A 18 -47.04 24.37 -22.95
CA HIS A 18 -46.04 25.37 -22.55
C HIS A 18 -44.80 24.78 -21.85
N GLY A 19 -44.81 23.49 -21.52
CA GLY A 19 -43.70 22.82 -20.80
C GLY A 19 -42.35 22.97 -21.48
N PRO A 20 -42.19 22.59 -22.77
CA PRO A 20 -40.92 22.72 -23.47
C PRO A 20 -40.39 24.16 -23.55
N ALA A 21 -41.26 25.12 -23.86
CA ALA A 21 -40.89 26.53 -23.92
C ALA A 21 -40.43 27.08 -22.55
N LEU A 22 -41.15 26.74 -21.48
CA LEU A 22 -40.80 27.15 -20.12
C LEU A 22 -39.54 26.45 -19.62
N GLN A 23 -39.30 25.20 -20.01
CA GLN A 23 -38.08 24.45 -19.70
C GLN A 23 -36.87 25.12 -20.33
N ARG A 24 -36.96 25.53 -21.60
CA ARG A 24 -35.90 26.27 -22.29
C ARG A 24 -35.57 27.58 -21.56
N THR A 25 -36.59 28.36 -21.20
CA THR A 25 -36.41 29.59 -20.41
C THR A 25 -35.80 29.29 -19.03
N ALA A 26 -36.24 28.24 -18.34
CA ALA A 26 -35.76 27.88 -17.01
C ALA A 26 -34.30 27.40 -17.01
N VAL A 27 -33.88 26.70 -18.07
CA VAL A 27 -32.48 26.31 -18.29
C VAL A 27 -31.60 27.55 -18.46
N MET A 28 -32.01 28.54 -19.26
CA MET A 28 -31.24 29.80 -19.39
C MET A 28 -31.12 30.57 -18.07
N LEU A 29 -32.09 30.42 -17.16
CA LEU A 29 -32.07 31.04 -15.84
C LEU A 29 -31.18 30.32 -14.83
N THR A 30 -31.06 28.99 -14.93
CA THR A 30 -30.45 28.13 -13.89
C THR A 30 -29.14 27.47 -14.31
N GLY A 31 -28.93 27.23 -15.61
CA GLY A 31 -27.83 26.40 -16.13
C GLY A 31 -27.91 24.93 -15.72
N GLN A 32 -29.02 24.47 -15.14
CA GLN A 32 -29.15 23.10 -14.60
C GLN A 32 -30.51 22.50 -14.98
N PRO A 33 -30.56 21.45 -15.81
CA PRO A 33 -31.81 20.85 -16.28
C PRO A 33 -32.75 20.39 -15.15
N ALA A 34 -32.21 19.73 -14.11
CA ALA A 34 -33.01 19.22 -13.00
C ALA A 34 -33.64 20.34 -12.14
N VAL A 35 -32.92 21.44 -11.93
CA VAL A 35 -33.43 22.61 -11.20
C VAL A 35 -34.46 23.37 -12.05
N ALA A 36 -34.19 23.49 -13.35
CA ALA A 36 -35.14 24.06 -14.31
C ALA A 36 -36.47 23.29 -14.32
N GLU A 37 -36.44 21.95 -14.38
CA GLU A 37 -37.64 21.13 -14.37
C GLU A 37 -38.44 21.30 -13.06
N GLY A 38 -37.76 21.37 -11.91
CA GLY A 38 -38.41 21.60 -10.62
C GLY A 38 -39.11 22.96 -10.55
N LEU A 39 -38.47 24.02 -11.06
CA LEU A 39 -39.06 25.37 -11.13
C LEU A 39 -40.24 25.44 -12.08
N VAL A 40 -40.15 24.78 -13.24
CA VAL A 40 -41.25 24.73 -14.23
C VAL A 40 -42.44 23.96 -13.65
N ALA A 41 -42.20 22.82 -12.99
CA ALA A 41 -43.25 22.06 -12.33
C ALA A 41 -43.96 22.91 -11.25
N GLU A 42 -43.23 23.63 -10.39
CA GLU A 42 -43.82 24.52 -9.36
C GLU A 42 -44.71 25.61 -10.00
N VAL A 43 -44.25 26.23 -11.09
CA VAL A 43 -44.95 27.31 -11.78
C VAL A 43 -46.22 26.80 -12.46
N LEU A 44 -46.15 25.64 -13.12
CA LEU A 44 -47.28 25.03 -13.81
C LEU A 44 -48.32 24.51 -12.82
N GLN A 45 -47.89 23.91 -11.69
CA GLN A 45 -48.79 23.51 -10.60
C GLN A 45 -49.51 24.72 -9.99
N GLY A 46 -48.80 25.81 -9.71
CA GLY A 46 -49.39 27.04 -9.19
C GLY A 46 -50.24 27.82 -10.21
N ALA A 47 -50.23 27.42 -11.48
CA ALA A 47 -51.00 28.02 -12.56
C ALA A 47 -52.22 27.19 -12.99
N ALA A 48 -52.33 25.94 -12.52
CA ALA A 48 -53.45 25.06 -12.80
C ALA A 48 -54.76 25.63 -12.21
N GLY A 49 -55.79 25.73 -13.04
CA GLY A 49 -57.06 26.33 -12.64
C GLY A 49 -58.01 26.57 -13.82
N PRO A 50 -59.24 27.05 -13.57
CA PRO A 50 -60.29 27.17 -14.58
C PRO A 50 -59.98 28.20 -15.69
N ARG A 51 -58.98 29.06 -15.50
CA ARG A 51 -58.47 30.01 -16.51
C ARG A 51 -56.95 29.92 -16.58
N PRO A 52 -56.38 29.06 -17.43
CA PRO A 52 -54.94 28.91 -17.55
C PRO A 52 -54.29 30.22 -18.05
N PRO A 53 -53.19 30.69 -17.44
CA PRO A 53 -52.49 31.88 -17.89
C PRO A 53 -51.74 31.63 -19.22
N ALA A 54 -51.59 32.68 -20.02
CA ALA A 54 -50.76 32.65 -21.23
C ALA A 54 -49.26 32.46 -20.91
N LEU A 55 -48.49 31.94 -21.88
CA LEU A 55 -47.05 31.68 -21.78
C LEU A 55 -46.25 32.86 -21.21
N GLU A 56 -46.58 34.09 -21.61
CA GLU A 56 -45.89 35.29 -21.16
C GLU A 56 -46.04 35.52 -19.64
N GLU A 57 -47.23 35.26 -19.08
CA GLU A 57 -47.42 35.34 -17.64
C GLU A 57 -46.76 34.16 -16.91
N LEU A 58 -46.68 32.98 -17.54
CA LEU A 58 -45.94 31.84 -16.99
C LEU A 58 -44.43 32.12 -16.94
N ARG A 59 -43.84 32.74 -17.96
CA ARG A 59 -42.43 33.19 -17.96
C ARG A 59 -42.16 34.21 -16.85
N ARG A 60 -43.07 35.17 -16.65
CA ARG A 60 -42.98 36.12 -15.53
C ARG A 60 -43.07 35.41 -14.16
N ARG A 61 -43.96 34.43 -14.01
CA ARG A 61 -44.07 33.62 -12.79
C ARG A 61 -42.80 32.78 -12.55
N LEU A 62 -42.21 32.22 -13.59
CA LEU A 62 -40.95 31.48 -13.56
C LEU A 62 -39.79 32.34 -13.08
N VAL A 63 -39.64 33.56 -13.61
CA VAL A 63 -38.63 34.51 -13.12
C VAL A 63 -38.88 34.90 -11.66
N ARG A 64 -40.13 35.07 -11.23
CA ARG A 64 -40.46 35.32 -9.81
C ARG A 64 -40.16 34.12 -8.92
N ALA A 65 -40.33 32.89 -9.41
CA ALA A 65 -39.99 31.65 -8.69
C ALA A 65 -38.47 31.51 -8.53
N HIS A 66 -37.72 31.62 -9.63
CA HIS A 66 -36.24 31.61 -9.65
C HIS A 66 -35.64 32.67 -8.72
N ARG A 67 -36.22 33.87 -8.66
CA ARG A 67 -35.78 34.93 -7.73
C ARG A 67 -36.05 34.61 -6.25
N ARG A 68 -37.08 33.81 -5.95
CA ARG A 68 -37.41 33.41 -4.58
C ARG A 68 -36.50 32.27 -4.12
N SER A 69 -36.19 31.31 -4.99
CA SER A 69 -35.23 30.24 -4.70
C SER A 69 -33.80 30.76 -4.53
N GLY A 70 -33.39 31.80 -5.27
CA GLY A 70 -32.06 32.41 -5.15
C GLY A 70 -31.77 33.23 -3.87
N ARG A 71 -32.63 33.23 -2.84
CA ARG A 71 -32.40 33.96 -1.55
C ARG A 71 -31.61 33.17 -0.50
N THR A 72 -31.33 31.89 -0.72
CA THR A 72 -30.72 30.98 0.26
C THR A 72 -29.20 30.81 0.19
N GLY A 73 -28.49 31.63 -0.59
CA GLY A 73 -27.04 31.83 -0.40
C GLY A 73 -26.10 30.76 -1.00
N ALA A 74 -26.60 29.80 -1.77
CA ALA A 74 -25.74 28.96 -2.62
C ALA A 74 -25.49 29.68 -3.96
N ARG A 75 -24.24 29.65 -4.42
CA ARG A 75 -23.77 30.32 -5.65
C ARG A 75 -24.38 29.66 -6.90
N ASP A 76 -25.54 30.15 -7.35
CA ASP A 76 -26.17 29.82 -8.64
C ASP A 76 -25.39 30.47 -9.82
N ARG A 77 -24.14 30.05 -10.02
CA ARG A 77 -23.32 30.43 -11.17
C ARG A 77 -23.61 29.47 -12.33
N LEU A 78 -23.72 30.00 -13.54
CA LEU A 78 -23.96 29.20 -14.73
C LEU A 78 -22.66 28.51 -15.16
N ALA A 79 -22.69 27.18 -15.30
CA ALA A 79 -21.60 26.49 -15.98
C ALA A 79 -21.74 26.75 -17.49
N VAL A 80 -20.89 27.63 -18.05
CA VAL A 80 -20.81 27.90 -19.49
C VAL A 80 -19.40 27.55 -19.92
N THR A 81 -19.24 26.52 -20.76
CA THR A 81 -17.92 26.06 -21.25
C THR A 81 -17.69 26.31 -22.73
N ASP A 82 -18.74 26.70 -23.48
CA ASP A 82 -18.72 26.63 -24.96
C ASP A 82 -18.88 28.03 -25.62
N ALA A 83 -18.93 29.09 -24.82
CA ALA A 83 -18.90 30.46 -25.31
C ALA A 83 -17.43 30.95 -25.36
N PRO A 84 -17.10 31.93 -26.22
CA PRO A 84 -15.81 32.63 -26.16
C PRO A 84 -15.51 33.01 -24.71
N SER A 85 -14.26 32.85 -24.27
CA SER A 85 -13.84 32.97 -22.85
C SER A 85 -14.48 34.17 -22.15
N ASP A 86 -14.50 35.31 -22.83
CA ASP A 86 -14.96 36.58 -22.29
C ASP A 86 -16.49 36.63 -22.09
N VAL A 87 -17.26 36.03 -23.01
CA VAL A 87 -18.74 35.96 -22.94
C VAL A 87 -19.17 34.87 -21.97
N GLY A 88 -18.48 33.72 -21.96
CA GLY A 88 -18.70 32.63 -21.01
C GLY A 88 -18.44 33.05 -19.56
N ASP A 89 -17.36 33.78 -19.32
CA ASP A 89 -17.01 34.30 -18.00
C ASP A 89 -18.01 35.35 -17.52
N LEU A 90 -18.45 36.25 -18.41
CA LEU A 90 -19.51 37.19 -18.10
C LEU A 90 -20.81 36.47 -17.71
N LEU A 91 -21.23 35.46 -18.47
CA LEU A 91 -22.44 34.67 -18.17
C LEU A 91 -22.34 33.89 -16.85
N HIS A 92 -21.16 33.37 -16.52
CA HIS A 92 -20.89 32.68 -15.26
C HIS A 92 -21.06 33.62 -14.05
N ASP A 93 -20.51 34.83 -14.16
CA ASP A 93 -20.47 35.81 -13.08
C ASP A 93 -21.70 36.73 -13.03
N LEU A 94 -22.62 36.62 -14.00
CA LEU A 94 -23.86 37.40 -14.03
C LEU A 94 -24.73 37.11 -12.79
N PRO A 95 -25.09 38.15 -12.02
CA PRO A 95 -26.01 37.98 -10.90
C PRO A 95 -27.37 37.46 -11.38
N PRO A 96 -28.05 36.56 -10.64
CA PRO A 96 -29.29 35.90 -11.08
C PRO A 96 -30.40 36.85 -11.55
N ARG A 97 -30.47 38.05 -10.95
CA ARG A 97 -31.45 39.07 -11.36
C ARG A 97 -31.10 39.74 -12.69
N GLN A 98 -29.82 39.97 -12.95
CA GLN A 98 -29.37 40.57 -14.22
C GLN A 98 -29.56 39.56 -15.34
N ARG A 99 -29.17 38.31 -15.08
CA ARG A 99 -29.44 37.17 -15.96
C ARG A 99 -30.93 37.03 -16.30
N ALA A 100 -31.81 37.08 -15.31
CA ALA A 100 -33.25 36.99 -15.56
C ALA A 100 -33.80 38.13 -16.43
N ALA A 101 -33.25 39.35 -16.31
CA ALA A 101 -33.62 40.46 -17.18
C ALA A 101 -33.11 40.24 -18.62
N LEU A 102 -31.89 39.71 -18.77
CA LEU A 102 -31.28 39.41 -20.06
C LEU A 102 -32.02 38.27 -20.78
N VAL A 103 -32.39 37.19 -20.09
CA VAL A 103 -33.16 36.08 -20.67
C VAL A 103 -34.50 36.58 -21.19
N LEU A 104 -35.26 37.34 -20.38
CA LEU A 104 -36.55 37.90 -20.82
C LEU A 104 -36.37 38.82 -22.02
N HIS A 105 -35.35 39.68 -22.02
CA HIS A 105 -35.18 40.68 -23.08
C HIS A 105 -34.61 40.11 -24.38
N LEU A 106 -33.55 39.32 -24.29
CA LEU A 106 -32.76 38.87 -25.44
C LEU A 106 -33.23 37.52 -26.00
N ALA A 107 -33.78 36.62 -25.17
CA ALA A 107 -34.19 35.29 -25.59
C ALA A 107 -35.71 35.15 -25.76
N GLU A 108 -36.49 35.94 -25.01
CA GLU A 108 -37.96 35.86 -25.00
C GLU A 108 -38.66 37.12 -25.55
N ASP A 109 -37.89 38.05 -26.14
CA ASP A 109 -38.35 39.27 -26.80
C ASP A 109 -39.22 40.22 -25.95
N VAL A 110 -39.05 40.19 -24.63
CA VAL A 110 -39.75 41.10 -23.70
C VAL A 110 -39.13 42.51 -23.78
N PRO A 111 -39.92 43.59 -23.86
CA PRO A 111 -39.40 44.95 -23.82
C PRO A 111 -38.48 45.18 -22.62
N LEU A 112 -37.31 45.79 -22.82
CA LEU A 112 -36.25 45.94 -21.82
C LEU A 112 -36.77 46.52 -20.48
N GLY A 113 -37.65 47.52 -20.54
CA GLY A 113 -38.27 48.11 -19.36
C GLY A 113 -39.14 47.13 -18.55
N ASP A 114 -39.86 46.24 -19.23
CA ASP A 114 -40.67 45.19 -18.59
C ASP A 114 -39.83 44.05 -18.03
N ALA A 115 -38.77 43.64 -18.75
CA ALA A 115 -37.81 42.65 -18.29
C ALA A 115 -37.08 43.11 -17.02
N ALA A 116 -36.58 44.35 -17.02
CA ALA A 116 -35.89 44.97 -15.88
C ALA A 116 -36.81 45.10 -14.65
N ARG A 117 -38.07 45.55 -14.85
CA ARG A 117 -39.09 45.61 -13.78
C ARG A 117 -39.38 44.23 -13.20
N THR A 118 -39.57 43.22 -14.05
CA THR A 118 -39.88 41.84 -13.64
C THR A 118 -38.74 41.23 -12.83
N ALA A 119 -37.49 41.47 -13.23
CA ALA A 119 -36.30 40.98 -12.56
C ALA A 119 -35.87 41.82 -11.32
N ARG A 120 -36.45 43.01 -11.13
CA ARG A 120 -36.06 44.02 -10.14
C ARG A 120 -34.58 44.42 -10.26
N VAL A 121 -34.18 44.82 -11.45
CA VAL A 121 -32.86 45.38 -11.78
C VAL A 121 -33.05 46.76 -12.42
N PRO A 122 -32.17 47.75 -12.16
CA PRO A 122 -32.23 49.03 -12.88
C PRO A 122 -32.07 48.83 -14.39
N GLU A 123 -32.97 49.40 -15.19
CA GLU A 123 -32.96 49.27 -16.65
C GLU A 123 -31.62 49.68 -17.27
N ARG A 124 -31.02 50.78 -16.78
CA ARG A 124 -29.71 51.27 -17.23
C ARG A 124 -28.59 50.22 -17.11
N ARG A 125 -28.66 49.33 -16.11
CA ARG A 125 -27.65 48.30 -15.88
C ARG A 125 -27.78 47.16 -16.89
N VAL A 126 -29.01 46.77 -17.22
CA VAL A 126 -29.27 45.74 -18.24
C VAL A 126 -28.94 46.30 -19.63
N ARG A 127 -29.34 47.54 -19.90
CA ARG A 127 -29.02 48.24 -21.16
C ARG A 127 -27.51 48.28 -21.44
N ARG A 128 -26.70 48.67 -20.44
CA ARG A 128 -25.24 48.69 -20.58
C ARG A 128 -24.67 47.32 -20.93
N LEU A 129 -25.17 46.24 -20.31
CA LEU A 129 -24.70 44.89 -20.61
C LEU A 129 -25.03 44.47 -22.05
N VAL A 130 -26.23 44.79 -22.52
CA VAL A 130 -26.66 44.50 -23.91
C VAL A 130 -25.85 45.30 -24.92
N GLU A 131 -25.57 46.58 -24.65
CA GLU A 131 -24.80 47.45 -25.54
C GLU A 131 -23.30 47.10 -25.57
N THR A 132 -22.75 46.59 -24.46
CA THR A 132 -21.32 46.27 -24.34
C THR A 132 -21.00 44.89 -24.92
N VAL A 133 -21.94 43.94 -24.85
CA VAL A 133 -21.72 42.55 -25.31
C VAL A 133 -22.92 42.08 -26.15
N PRO A 134 -22.93 42.36 -27.46
CA PRO A 134 -24.04 42.01 -28.36
C PRO A 134 -24.33 40.49 -28.43
N GLU A 135 -23.32 39.66 -28.21
CA GLU A 135 -23.34 38.19 -28.34
C GLU A 135 -24.05 37.48 -27.16
N LEU A 136 -24.41 38.21 -26.09
CA LEU A 136 -25.05 37.65 -24.90
C LEU A 136 -26.36 36.90 -25.21
N GLY A 137 -27.11 37.35 -26.21
CA GLY A 137 -28.36 36.71 -26.61
C GLY A 137 -28.15 35.32 -27.23
N GLU A 138 -27.12 35.18 -28.06
CA GLU A 138 -26.76 33.91 -28.70
C GLU A 138 -26.18 32.94 -27.68
N ALA A 139 -25.30 33.42 -26.80
CA ALA A 139 -24.71 32.59 -25.75
C ALA A 139 -25.75 32.07 -24.74
N LEU A 140 -26.79 32.85 -24.40
CA LEU A 140 -27.92 32.37 -23.59
C LEU A 140 -28.72 31.28 -24.31
N ARG A 141 -28.96 31.42 -25.62
CA ARG A 141 -29.66 30.38 -26.40
C ARG A 141 -28.82 29.11 -26.52
N ALA A 142 -27.50 29.23 -26.67
CA ALA A 142 -26.57 28.09 -26.70
C ALA A 142 -26.63 27.27 -25.40
N VAL A 143 -26.73 27.92 -24.23
CA VAL A 143 -26.97 27.24 -22.94
C VAL A 143 -28.28 26.44 -22.97
N ALA A 144 -29.32 27.00 -23.57
CA ALA A 144 -30.61 26.34 -23.69
C ALA A 144 -30.55 25.14 -24.64
N ASP A 145 -29.82 25.28 -25.75
CA ASP A 145 -29.70 24.27 -26.82
C ASP A 145 -28.84 23.08 -26.37
N ARG A 146 -27.76 23.31 -25.62
CA ARG A 146 -26.94 22.25 -25.00
C ARG A 146 -27.76 21.31 -24.11
N HIS A 147 -28.74 21.87 -23.42
CA HIS A 147 -29.60 21.16 -22.49
C HIS A 147 -30.99 20.89 -23.07
N ALA A 148 -31.16 21.09 -24.38
CA ALA A 148 -32.40 20.79 -25.06
C ALA A 148 -32.64 19.27 -25.01
N ARG A 149 -33.83 18.90 -24.56
CA ARG A 149 -34.35 17.54 -24.72
C ARG A 149 -35.48 17.59 -25.73
N PRO A 150 -35.75 16.48 -26.45
CA PRO A 150 -36.96 16.37 -27.25
C PRO A 150 -38.21 16.74 -26.44
N ASP A 151 -39.12 17.53 -27.02
CA ASP A 151 -40.31 18.05 -26.35
C ASP A 151 -41.12 16.97 -25.61
N HIS A 152 -41.19 15.77 -26.19
CA HIS A 152 -41.92 14.63 -25.61
C HIS A 152 -41.28 14.10 -24.32
N GLU A 153 -39.96 14.20 -24.16
CA GLU A 153 -39.27 13.83 -22.92
C GLU A 153 -39.46 14.88 -21.83
N VAL A 154 -39.44 16.17 -22.21
CA VAL A 154 -39.74 17.27 -21.28
C VAL A 154 -41.16 17.17 -20.77
N ILE A 155 -42.12 16.90 -21.66
CA ILE A 155 -43.52 16.69 -21.30
C ILE A 155 -43.64 15.50 -20.34
N ARG A 156 -43.00 14.36 -20.64
CA ARG A 156 -43.02 13.19 -19.76
C ARG A 156 -42.47 13.52 -18.35
N ALA A 157 -41.28 14.10 -18.29
CA ALA A 157 -40.62 14.44 -17.02
C ALA A 157 -41.41 15.45 -16.17
N LEU A 158 -42.10 16.40 -16.81
CA LEU A 158 -42.96 17.36 -16.11
C LEU A 158 -44.28 16.73 -15.66
N LEU A 159 -44.86 15.82 -16.44
CA LEU A 159 -46.07 15.08 -16.06
C LEU A 159 -45.80 14.15 -14.87
N ASP A 160 -44.66 13.46 -14.84
CA ASP A 160 -44.26 12.58 -13.73
C ASP A 160 -44.08 13.35 -12.39
N ARG A 161 -43.88 14.68 -12.46
CA ARG A 161 -43.77 15.56 -11.30
C ARG A 161 -45.08 16.25 -10.90
N LEU A 162 -46.17 16.09 -11.65
CA LEU A 162 -47.48 16.58 -11.22
C LEU A 162 -48.08 15.61 -10.18
N PRO A 163 -48.54 16.09 -9.01
CA PRO A 163 -49.18 15.22 -8.03
C PRO A 163 -50.47 14.63 -8.59
N THR A 164 -50.65 13.32 -8.45
CA THR A 164 -51.82 12.56 -8.90
C THR A 164 -53.04 12.66 -7.98
N ASP A 165 -52.89 13.20 -6.77
CA ASP A 165 -53.96 13.28 -5.77
C ASP A 165 -54.55 14.68 -5.59
N ALA A 166 -55.88 14.77 -5.78
CA ALA A 166 -56.69 15.99 -5.70
C ALA A 166 -56.73 16.66 -4.31
N THR A 167 -56.25 16.00 -3.26
CA THR A 167 -56.22 16.53 -1.88
C THR A 167 -55.04 17.46 -1.58
N THR A 168 -54.10 17.62 -2.51
CA THR A 168 -52.86 18.40 -2.33
C THR A 168 -52.90 19.78 -2.99
N VAL A 169 -54.06 20.20 -3.51
CA VAL A 169 -54.26 21.54 -4.11
C VAL A 169 -54.56 22.54 -2.98
N GLY A 170 -53.55 22.92 -2.19
CA GLY A 170 -53.75 23.90 -1.12
C GLY A 170 -52.53 24.25 -0.27
N ARG A 171 -51.45 23.48 -0.31
CA ARG A 171 -50.17 23.85 0.30
C ARG A 171 -49.05 23.54 -0.66
N ALA A 172 -48.55 24.57 -1.35
CA ALA A 172 -47.19 24.54 -1.87
C ALA A 172 -46.26 24.39 -0.66
N THR A 173 -45.94 23.15 -0.30
CA THR A 173 -44.83 22.85 0.61
C THR A 173 -43.55 23.21 -0.13
N PRO A 174 -42.80 24.23 0.31
CA PRO A 174 -41.48 24.50 -0.27
C PRO A 174 -40.63 23.23 -0.10
N TYR A 175 -39.93 22.85 -1.16
CA TYR A 175 -38.98 21.75 -1.18
C TYR A 175 -38.06 21.87 0.04
N ARG A 176 -38.11 20.88 0.94
CA ARG A 176 -37.18 20.76 2.08
C ARG A 176 -35.82 20.39 1.52
N SER A 177 -34.94 21.36 1.35
CA SER A 177 -33.50 21.12 1.40
C SER A 177 -33.12 20.85 2.87
N SER A 178 -33.16 19.59 3.27
CA SER A 178 -32.75 19.16 4.61
C SER A 178 -31.66 18.10 4.55
N LEU A 179 -30.46 18.50 4.13
CA LEU A 179 -29.19 18.04 4.68
C LEU A 179 -28.26 19.27 4.65
N LEU A 180 -27.59 19.56 5.78
CA LEU A 180 -26.80 20.77 6.09
C LEU A 180 -27.59 21.98 6.67
N ARG A 181 -28.22 21.79 7.85
CA ARG A 181 -28.32 22.86 8.83
C ARG A 181 -27.54 22.48 10.09
N ARG A 182 -26.31 22.96 10.19
CA ARG A 182 -25.59 23.10 11.47
C ARG A 182 -26.39 24.05 12.38
N PRO A 183 -26.77 23.68 13.61
CA PRO A 183 -27.37 24.62 14.53
C PRO A 183 -26.28 25.50 15.14
N ARG A 184 -26.15 26.74 14.65
CA ARG A 184 -25.51 27.82 15.40
C ARG A 184 -26.44 28.21 16.55
N ARG A 185 -26.14 27.75 17.77
CA ARG A 185 -26.64 28.38 18.99
C ARG A 185 -25.46 29.02 19.72
N TRP A 186 -25.48 30.34 19.68
CA TRP A 186 -24.83 31.19 20.67
C TRP A 186 -25.46 30.93 22.04
N LEU A 187 -24.63 30.69 23.05
CA LEU A 187 -24.87 31.18 24.40
C LEU A 187 -23.53 31.27 25.13
N ALA A 188 -23.22 32.50 25.53
CA ALA A 188 -22.06 32.88 26.30
C ALA A 188 -22.23 32.48 27.78
N GLY A 189 -21.09 32.19 28.41
CA GLY A 189 -20.78 32.56 29.79
C GLY A 189 -21.42 31.77 30.93
N ALA A 190 -20.61 30.99 31.64
CA ALA A 190 -20.37 31.20 33.06
C ALA A 190 -19.16 30.39 33.55
N THR A 191 -18.23 31.13 34.13
CA THR A 191 -17.00 30.76 34.83
C THR A 191 -17.28 30.00 36.14
N ALA A 192 -16.48 28.99 36.46
CA ALA A 192 -16.10 28.68 37.85
C ALA A 192 -14.79 27.88 37.88
N VAL A 193 -13.78 28.55 38.43
CA VAL A 193 -12.44 28.08 38.79
C VAL A 193 -12.50 27.25 40.07
N ALA A 194 -11.51 26.36 40.24
CA ALA A 194 -10.88 25.86 41.48
C ALA A 194 -11.07 24.34 41.71
N VAL A 195 -10.07 23.50 42.07
CA VAL A 195 -8.66 23.68 42.47
C VAL A 195 -8.06 22.27 42.72
N LEU A 196 -6.75 22.08 42.42
CA LEU A 196 -5.78 21.04 42.88
C LEU A 196 -5.93 19.59 42.35
N GLY A 197 -4.90 18.84 41.93
CA GLY A 197 -3.43 18.94 41.84
C GLY A 197 -2.93 17.61 41.20
N ALA A 198 -1.69 17.35 40.80
CA ALA A 198 -0.40 18.03 40.86
C ALA A 198 0.54 17.36 39.82
N GLY A 199 1.52 18.09 39.26
CA GLY A 199 2.53 17.54 38.36
C GLY A 199 3.11 18.53 37.34
N THR A 200 3.65 19.65 37.84
CA THR A 200 4.45 20.70 37.16
C THR A 200 5.78 20.13 36.66
N VAL A 201 6.16 20.24 35.37
CA VAL A 201 6.81 21.40 34.71
C VAL A 201 7.65 22.25 35.66
N ALA A 202 8.94 21.95 35.73
CA ALA A 202 9.97 22.87 36.18
C ALA A 202 10.87 23.22 34.98
N ALA A 203 10.65 24.40 34.42
CA ALA A 203 11.66 25.12 33.65
C ALA A 203 12.11 26.29 34.53
N LEU A 204 13.31 26.20 35.13
CA LEU A 204 14.05 27.34 35.68
C LEU A 204 15.56 27.08 35.58
N THR A 205 16.16 27.64 34.53
CA THR A 205 17.39 28.46 34.54
C THR A 205 18.61 28.00 35.34
N TRP A 206 19.68 27.60 34.63
CA TRP A 206 21.07 27.93 34.98
C TRP A 206 21.81 28.48 33.74
N PRO A 207 22.73 29.44 33.91
CA PRO A 207 23.41 30.12 32.82
C PRO A 207 24.60 29.28 32.34
N GLN A 208 24.73 29.07 31.04
CA GLN A 208 26.01 28.73 30.45
C GLN A 208 26.51 29.93 29.65
N GLU A 209 27.63 30.47 30.13
CA GLU A 209 28.52 31.31 29.34
C GLU A 209 28.93 30.51 28.09
N THR A 210 28.62 31.05 26.92
CA THR A 210 29.14 30.57 25.63
C THR A 210 30.60 31.01 25.49
N PRO A 211 31.57 30.09 25.32
CA PRO A 211 32.72 30.37 24.47
C PRO A 211 32.22 30.29 23.02
N GLU A 212 32.25 31.41 22.33
CA GLU A 212 31.99 31.51 20.89
C GLU A 212 32.87 30.51 20.14
N THR A 213 32.24 29.43 19.65
CA THR A 213 32.82 28.59 18.60
C THR A 213 31.77 28.53 17.50
N PRO A 214 32.08 28.88 16.24
CA PRO A 214 31.07 28.96 15.19
C PRO A 214 30.62 27.54 14.82
N GLU A 215 29.50 27.10 15.38
CA GLU A 215 28.76 25.95 14.87
C GLU A 215 28.24 26.29 13.48
N THR A 216 28.87 25.67 12.49
CA THR A 216 28.22 25.45 11.20
C THR A 216 27.08 24.48 11.48
N PRO A 217 25.82 24.77 11.13
CA PRO A 217 24.75 23.79 11.28
C PRO A 217 25.13 22.59 10.41
N GLY A 218 25.45 21.47 11.04
CA GLY A 218 25.51 20.19 10.35
C GLY A 218 24.09 19.88 9.92
N ASP A 219 23.80 20.04 8.63
CA ASP A 219 22.61 19.49 8.01
C ASP A 219 22.59 18.01 8.34
N GLY A 220 21.64 17.60 9.18
CA GLY A 220 21.24 16.21 9.29
C GLY A 220 20.71 15.80 7.92
N VAL A 221 21.56 15.18 7.10
CA VAL A 221 21.19 14.67 5.80
C VAL A 221 20.19 13.54 6.02
N THR A 222 18.90 13.87 6.06
CA THR A 222 17.85 12.89 5.80
C THR A 222 18.13 12.33 4.41
N SER A 223 18.47 11.04 4.33
CA SER A 223 18.69 10.33 3.08
C SER A 223 17.43 10.45 2.21
N HIS A 224 17.45 11.38 1.26
CA HIS A 224 16.40 11.55 0.29
C HIS A 224 16.70 10.59 -0.86
N LEU A 225 15.96 9.48 -0.94
CA LEU A 225 15.89 8.72 -2.19
C LEU A 225 15.55 9.70 -3.33
N PRO A 226 16.27 9.70 -4.46
CA PRO A 226 16.01 10.67 -5.51
C PRO A 226 14.57 10.51 -6.04
N PRO A 227 13.97 11.55 -6.62
CA PRO A 227 12.70 11.41 -7.32
C PRO A 227 12.83 10.57 -8.60
N GLY A 228 11.72 9.98 -9.05
CA GLY A 228 11.65 9.21 -10.29
C GLY A 228 10.23 8.72 -10.59
N THR A 229 10.05 7.90 -11.63
CA THR A 229 8.72 7.40 -12.03
C THR A 229 8.68 5.88 -12.16
N GLY A 230 7.60 5.26 -11.69
CA GLY A 230 7.31 3.83 -11.82
C GLY A 230 6.02 3.55 -12.59
N PRO A 231 5.71 2.30 -12.95
CA PRO A 231 4.45 1.92 -13.58
C PRO A 231 3.26 2.15 -12.63
N ALA A 232 2.12 2.60 -13.17
CA ALA A 232 0.89 2.78 -12.38
C ALA A 232 -0.07 1.59 -12.54
N PRO A 233 -0.74 1.15 -11.45
CA PRO A 233 -1.81 0.14 -11.51
C PRO A 233 -2.94 0.52 -12.47
N ALA A 234 -3.49 -0.47 -13.16
CA ALA A 234 -4.52 -0.24 -14.19
C ALA A 234 -5.87 0.24 -13.61
N ASP A 235 -6.15 -0.09 -12.34
CA ASP A 235 -7.36 0.27 -11.60
C ASP A 235 -7.19 1.53 -10.74
N LEU A 236 -6.04 2.23 -10.86
CA LEU A 236 -5.79 3.51 -10.20
C LEU A 236 -6.56 4.65 -10.88
N VAL A 237 -7.88 4.66 -10.67
CA VAL A 237 -8.81 5.62 -11.28
C VAL A 237 -9.60 6.34 -10.18
N LEU A 238 -9.87 7.64 -10.38
CA LEU A 238 -10.75 8.37 -9.46
C LEU A 238 -12.16 7.76 -9.45
N GLY A 239 -12.76 7.71 -8.25
CA GLY A 239 -14.17 7.38 -8.08
C GLY A 239 -15.09 8.38 -8.79
N ALA A 240 -16.36 8.02 -8.94
CA ALA A 240 -17.35 8.89 -9.57
C ALA A 240 -17.56 10.23 -8.84
N ASP A 241 -17.23 10.28 -7.55
CA ASP A 241 -17.21 11.48 -6.70
C ASP A 241 -15.91 12.30 -6.82
N GLY A 242 -14.89 11.77 -7.50
CA GLY A 242 -13.56 12.37 -7.63
C GLY A 242 -12.61 12.02 -6.47
N GLU A 243 -12.98 11.08 -5.58
CA GLU A 243 -12.07 10.60 -4.55
C GLU A 243 -11.08 9.56 -5.13
N PRO A 244 -9.78 9.65 -4.78
CA PRO A 244 -8.83 8.60 -5.11
C PRO A 244 -9.16 7.28 -4.41
N PRO A 245 -8.83 6.13 -5.00
CA PRO A 245 -9.03 4.83 -4.35
C PRO A 245 -8.23 4.77 -3.05
N ARG A 246 -8.83 4.26 -1.98
CA ARG A 246 -8.16 4.16 -0.67
C ARG A 246 -7.01 3.15 -0.65
N SER A 247 -7.06 2.18 -1.56
CA SER A 247 -6.06 1.16 -1.75
C SER A 247 -6.18 0.57 -3.15
N VAL A 248 -5.05 0.22 -3.76
CA VAL A 248 -4.96 -0.32 -5.12
C VAL A 248 -3.63 -1.07 -5.25
N ASP A 249 -3.56 -2.28 -5.81
CA ASP A 249 -2.31 -3.00 -6.15
C ASP A 249 -1.07 -2.68 -5.27
N GLY A 250 -1.13 -3.07 -3.99
CA GLY A 250 -0.05 -2.83 -3.03
C GLY A 250 0.13 -1.38 -2.53
N LEU A 251 -0.62 -0.41 -3.06
CA LEU A 251 -0.64 0.98 -2.60
C LEU A 251 -1.79 1.26 -1.63
N ARG A 252 -1.51 2.11 -0.63
CA ARG A 252 -2.49 2.61 0.33
C ARG A 252 -2.50 4.13 0.36
N LEU A 253 -3.69 4.70 0.18
CA LEU A 253 -3.89 6.16 0.21
C LEU A 253 -3.56 6.68 1.61
N SER A 254 -2.61 7.59 1.66
CA SER A 254 -2.17 8.25 2.89
C SER A 254 -2.79 9.65 3.02
N LYS A 255 -2.78 10.43 1.95
CA LYS A 255 -3.31 11.80 1.95
C LYS A 255 -3.89 12.16 0.58
N THR A 256 -4.93 12.97 0.59
CA THR A 256 -5.48 13.62 -0.61
C THR A 256 -5.42 15.12 -0.43
N VAL A 257 -4.94 15.81 -1.46
CA VAL A 257 -4.85 17.27 -1.51
C VAL A 257 -5.59 17.75 -2.75
N THR A 258 -6.55 18.66 -2.56
CA THR A 258 -7.26 19.31 -3.66
C THR A 258 -6.61 20.66 -3.96
N ILE A 259 -6.23 20.87 -5.21
CA ILE A 259 -5.58 22.08 -5.71
C ILE A 259 -6.61 22.87 -6.53
N ASP A 260 -7.02 24.04 -6.05
CA ASP A 260 -7.89 24.95 -6.81
C ASP A 260 -7.05 25.72 -7.84
N TYR A 261 -7.40 25.65 -9.13
CA TYR A 261 -6.63 26.33 -10.18
C TYR A 261 -6.59 27.86 -10.02
N ARG A 262 -7.53 28.46 -9.26
CA ARG A 262 -7.48 29.89 -8.91
C ARG A 262 -6.36 30.24 -7.92
N ARG A 263 -5.81 29.21 -7.28
CA ARG A 263 -4.74 29.28 -6.29
C ARG A 263 -3.67 28.23 -6.61
N ALA A 264 -3.40 28.06 -7.90
CA ALA A 264 -2.54 27.00 -8.42
C ALA A 264 -1.09 27.06 -7.86
N THR A 265 -0.65 28.23 -7.38
CA THR A 265 0.68 28.47 -6.82
C THR A 265 0.70 28.49 -5.28
N ASP A 266 -0.43 28.27 -4.61
CA ASP A 266 -0.42 28.17 -3.14
C ASP A 266 0.40 26.93 -2.73
N PRO A 267 1.29 27.05 -1.74
CA PRO A 267 2.10 25.92 -1.32
C PRO A 267 1.22 24.81 -0.76
N LEU A 268 1.54 23.56 -1.08
CA LEU A 268 0.76 22.41 -0.66
C LEU A 268 1.22 21.93 0.71
N ASP A 269 0.28 21.79 1.64
CA ASP A 269 0.55 21.14 2.91
C ASP A 269 0.66 19.62 2.71
N LEU A 270 1.87 19.08 2.78
CA LEU A 270 2.14 17.64 2.74
C LEU A 270 2.45 17.07 4.13
N SER A 271 2.24 17.84 5.20
CA SER A 271 2.41 17.36 6.58
C SER A 271 1.48 16.17 6.88
N GLY A 272 1.93 15.25 7.73
CA GLY A 272 1.22 14.01 8.06
C GLY A 272 1.48 12.85 7.08
N PHE A 273 2.20 13.07 5.98
CA PHE A 273 2.69 12.02 5.09
C PHE A 273 3.93 11.28 5.66
N GLY A 274 4.43 11.71 6.83
CA GLY A 274 5.62 11.15 7.48
C GLY A 274 5.44 9.78 8.14
N GLY A 275 4.20 9.33 8.40
CA GLY A 275 3.92 8.24 9.35
C GLY A 275 3.56 6.87 8.78
N ALA A 276 3.60 6.65 7.46
CA ALA A 276 3.42 5.31 6.91
C ALA A 276 4.77 4.58 6.90
N SER A 277 4.87 3.47 7.63
CA SER A 277 5.88 2.44 7.40
C SER A 277 5.68 1.90 5.97
N GLY A 278 6.71 1.99 5.14
CA GLY A 278 6.65 1.57 3.76
C GLY A 278 7.92 1.97 3.01
N TYR A 279 8.45 1.03 2.22
CA TYR A 279 9.70 1.11 1.47
C TYR A 279 9.71 2.25 0.43
N ALA A 280 8.55 2.64 -0.10
CA ALA A 280 8.41 3.73 -1.06
C ALA A 280 7.09 4.52 -0.96
N ARG A 281 7.13 5.74 -1.51
CA ARG A 281 6.07 6.75 -1.45
C ARG A 281 5.80 7.28 -2.85
N TRP A 282 4.52 7.35 -3.21
CA TRP A 282 4.08 7.64 -4.57
C TRP A 282 3.06 8.78 -4.60
N ALA A 283 3.19 9.67 -5.57
CA ALA A 283 2.25 10.73 -5.87
C ALA A 283 1.60 10.52 -7.22
N VAL A 284 0.30 10.81 -7.29
CA VAL A 284 -0.48 10.77 -8.52
C VAL A 284 -1.37 11.99 -8.59
N LEU A 285 -1.38 12.64 -9.76
CA LEU A 285 -2.12 13.86 -10.01
C LEU A 285 -3.20 13.63 -11.06
N TRP A 286 -4.45 13.94 -10.71
CA TRP A 286 -5.56 14.03 -11.64
C TRP A 286 -6.02 15.47 -11.83
N CYS A 287 -6.25 15.88 -13.06
CA CYS A 287 -6.67 17.22 -13.42
C CYS A 287 -8.07 17.19 -14.03
N ASP A 288 -8.87 18.18 -13.66
CA ASP A 288 -10.08 18.53 -14.40
C ASP A 288 -9.69 19.16 -15.75
N LEU A 289 -9.27 18.34 -16.71
CA LEU A 289 -9.00 18.74 -18.09
C LEU A 289 -10.29 18.68 -18.90
N PRO A 290 -10.61 19.70 -19.72
CA PRO A 290 -11.70 19.60 -20.67
C PRO A 290 -11.36 18.54 -21.71
N ALA A 291 -12.35 17.75 -22.16
CA ALA A 291 -12.18 16.78 -23.24
C ALA A 291 -12.03 17.55 -24.57
N VAL A 292 -10.81 17.99 -24.87
CA VAL A 292 -10.47 18.72 -26.08
C VAL A 292 -9.36 17.94 -26.79
N ASP A 293 -9.71 17.33 -27.92
CA ASP A 293 -8.73 16.74 -28.84
C ASP A 293 -8.11 17.87 -29.67
N ASP A 294 -7.17 18.59 -29.07
CA ASP A 294 -6.35 19.61 -29.72
C ASP A 294 -4.87 19.32 -29.46
N ASP A 295 -4.15 18.92 -30.51
CA ASP A 295 -2.72 18.59 -30.48
C ASP A 295 -1.82 19.78 -30.08
N HIS A 296 -2.37 21.01 -30.05
CA HIS A 296 -1.66 22.19 -29.57
C HIS A 296 -1.71 22.36 -28.04
N LEU A 297 -2.61 21.67 -27.34
CA LEU A 297 -2.71 21.74 -25.87
C LEU A 297 -1.65 20.86 -25.22
N ARG A 298 -0.86 21.45 -24.32
CA ARG A 298 0.15 20.74 -23.53
C ARG A 298 -0.47 20.30 -22.21
N ILE A 299 -0.48 18.98 -21.97
CA ILE A 299 -0.98 18.39 -20.71
C ILE A 299 -0.28 19.07 -19.52
N PRO A 300 -1.03 19.61 -18.55
CA PRO A 300 -0.44 20.24 -17.37
C PRO A 300 0.43 19.27 -16.57
N GLN A 301 1.49 19.81 -15.97
CA GLN A 301 2.32 19.10 -15.00
C GLN A 301 2.54 19.98 -13.77
N LEU A 302 2.49 19.36 -12.60
CA LEU A 302 2.76 20.02 -11.33
C LEU A 302 4.19 19.70 -10.89
N THR A 303 4.98 20.73 -10.65
CA THR A 303 6.31 20.61 -10.05
C THR A 303 6.21 20.87 -8.55
N LEU A 304 6.62 19.90 -7.74
CA LEU A 304 6.82 20.05 -6.30
C LEU A 304 8.29 20.42 -6.04
N ASP A 305 8.53 21.54 -5.37
CA ASP A 305 9.88 21.97 -5.00
C ASP A 305 10.24 21.44 -3.61
N LEU A 306 10.96 20.33 -3.55
CA LEU A 306 11.37 19.67 -2.31
C LEU A 306 12.81 20.08 -2.01
N ALA A 307 13.14 20.32 -0.73
CA ALA A 307 14.49 20.71 -0.32
C ALA A 307 15.52 19.65 -0.77
N GLY A 308 16.18 19.89 -1.90
CA GLY A 308 17.14 18.99 -2.54
C GLY A 308 16.75 18.44 -3.92
N ALA A 309 15.48 18.48 -4.35
CA ALA A 309 15.07 18.08 -5.70
C ALA A 309 13.68 18.58 -6.11
N ALA A 310 13.53 18.97 -7.39
CA ALA A 310 12.22 19.23 -7.99
C ALA A 310 11.59 17.94 -8.52
N VAL A 311 10.31 17.73 -8.24
CA VAL A 311 9.56 16.53 -8.63
C VAL A 311 8.42 16.89 -9.57
N GLU A 312 8.43 16.34 -10.78
CA GLU A 312 7.41 16.57 -11.78
C GLU A 312 6.32 15.50 -11.71
N LEU A 313 5.08 15.95 -11.58
CA LEU A 313 3.86 15.14 -11.53
C LEU A 313 3.07 15.36 -12.82
N PRO A 314 3.11 14.39 -13.76
CA PRO A 314 2.30 14.48 -14.97
C PRO A 314 0.82 14.33 -14.61
N CYS A 315 -0.03 15.09 -15.29
CA CYS A 315 -1.45 15.01 -14.98
C CYS A 315 -2.19 13.94 -15.78
N ALA A 316 -2.89 13.06 -15.07
CA ALA A 316 -3.95 12.24 -15.66
C ALA A 316 -5.22 13.10 -15.79
N GLY A 317 -5.92 13.06 -16.93
CA GLY A 317 -7.27 13.64 -16.99
C GLY A 317 -8.19 12.98 -15.94
N ARG A 318 -9.25 13.66 -15.48
CA ARG A 318 -10.14 13.16 -14.42
C ARG A 318 -10.69 11.75 -14.64
N GLY A 319 -10.97 11.39 -15.90
CA GLY A 319 -11.41 10.04 -16.30
C GLY A 319 -10.29 9.17 -16.88
N GLY A 320 -9.06 9.66 -16.87
CA GLY A 320 -7.88 8.96 -17.38
C GLY A 320 -7.25 8.08 -16.32
N ILE A 321 -6.60 7.01 -16.79
CA ILE A 321 -5.75 6.15 -15.98
C ILE A 321 -4.35 6.78 -15.99
N PRO A 322 -3.78 7.15 -14.83
CA PRO A 322 -2.37 7.54 -14.75
C PRO A 322 -1.51 6.43 -15.34
N THR A 323 -0.55 6.79 -16.19
CA THR A 323 0.35 5.79 -16.80
C THR A 323 1.60 5.56 -15.95
N ARG A 324 1.90 6.47 -15.01
CA ARG A 324 3.07 6.41 -14.14
C ARG A 324 2.76 6.92 -12.74
N LEU A 325 3.38 6.31 -11.75
CA LEU A 325 3.49 6.82 -10.38
C LEU A 325 4.74 7.69 -10.28
N THR A 326 4.68 8.79 -9.54
CA THR A 326 5.88 9.59 -9.26
C THR A 326 6.36 9.36 -7.84
N ALA A 327 7.60 8.91 -7.71
CA ALA A 327 8.26 8.68 -6.43
C ALA A 327 8.48 9.99 -5.67
N LEU A 328 8.14 9.98 -4.38
CA LEU A 328 8.42 11.07 -3.44
C LEU A 328 9.49 10.66 -2.43
N PRO A 329 10.38 11.57 -2.02
CA PRO A 329 11.35 11.30 -0.96
C PRO A 329 10.66 11.03 0.38
N ILE A 330 11.32 10.26 1.24
CA ILE A 330 10.89 9.98 2.62
C ILE A 330 11.09 11.25 3.46
N GLY A 331 10.24 11.43 4.48
CA GLY A 331 10.40 12.52 5.47
C GLY A 331 9.81 13.88 5.08
N LEU A 332 8.96 13.95 4.05
CA LEU A 332 8.28 15.19 3.69
C LEU A 332 7.46 15.77 4.85
N ALA A 333 7.81 16.99 5.27
CA ALA A 333 7.12 17.74 6.30
C ALA A 333 6.84 19.18 5.85
N GLY A 334 5.64 19.66 6.15
CA GLY A 334 5.28 21.07 6.00
C GLY A 334 4.71 21.45 4.63
N HIS A 335 4.83 22.74 4.33
CA HIS A 335 4.29 23.37 3.13
C HIS A 335 5.34 23.32 2.01
N VAL A 336 5.00 22.67 0.90
CA VAL A 336 5.86 22.49 -0.27
C VAL A 336 5.47 23.51 -1.34
N PRO A 337 6.41 24.36 -1.79
CA PRO A 337 6.17 25.25 -2.93
C PRO A 337 5.86 24.45 -4.19
N VAL A 338 5.01 25.02 -5.05
CA VAL A 338 4.60 24.37 -6.29
C VAL A 338 4.63 25.30 -7.49
N ALA A 339 4.93 24.74 -8.65
CA ALA A 339 4.86 25.41 -9.94
C ALA A 339 4.11 24.53 -10.96
N TRP A 340 3.48 25.16 -11.95
CA TRP A 340 2.80 24.44 -13.02
C TRP A 340 3.48 24.72 -14.36
N SER A 341 3.55 23.69 -15.20
CA SER A 341 3.87 23.80 -16.62
C SER A 341 2.70 23.27 -17.46
N GLY A 342 2.65 23.63 -18.75
CA GLY A 342 1.55 23.27 -19.65
C GLY A 342 0.31 24.17 -19.54
N ASP A 343 -0.77 23.78 -20.21
CA ASP A 343 -1.98 24.59 -20.37
C ASP A 343 -3.00 24.30 -19.27
N LEU A 344 -2.85 24.96 -18.12
CA LEU A 344 -3.76 24.80 -16.98
C LEU A 344 -5.08 25.58 -17.21
N PRO A 345 -6.26 24.94 -17.03
CA PRO A 345 -7.52 25.65 -17.10
C PRO A 345 -7.64 26.75 -16.04
N GLY A 346 -8.20 27.91 -16.38
CA GLY A 346 -8.39 29.01 -15.43
C GLY A 346 -9.41 28.73 -14.30
N ARG A 347 -10.14 27.60 -14.36
CA ARG A 347 -11.13 27.14 -13.38
C ARG A 347 -11.15 25.62 -13.32
N GLY A 348 -11.45 25.08 -12.14
CA GLY A 348 -11.45 23.63 -11.90
C GLY A 348 -10.57 23.29 -10.71
N SER A 349 -10.29 22.01 -10.55
CA SER A 349 -9.36 21.54 -9.54
C SER A 349 -8.50 20.40 -10.05
N ALA A 350 -7.36 20.19 -9.41
CA ALA A 350 -6.64 18.95 -9.47
C ALA A 350 -6.73 18.21 -8.13
N THR A 351 -6.72 16.89 -8.18
CA THR A 351 -6.62 16.01 -7.04
C THR A 351 -5.23 15.39 -7.04
N LEU A 352 -4.43 15.73 -6.03
CA LEU A 352 -3.17 15.07 -5.74
C LEU A 352 -3.43 14.00 -4.68
N ALA A 353 -3.14 12.74 -4.99
CA ALA A 353 -3.15 11.65 -4.03
C ALA A 353 -1.73 11.23 -3.71
N LEU A 354 -1.47 11.02 -2.42
CA LEU A 354 -0.22 10.47 -1.91
C LEU A 354 -0.48 9.07 -1.39
N TYR A 355 0.24 8.10 -1.94
CA TYR A 355 0.19 6.70 -1.58
C TYR A 355 1.48 6.29 -0.88
N GLY A 356 1.35 5.44 0.13
CA GLY A 356 2.45 4.64 0.65
C GLY A 356 2.29 3.21 0.13
N GLU A 357 3.40 2.51 -0.05
CA GLU A 357 3.34 1.08 -0.27
C GLU A 357 2.82 0.37 0.98
N THR A 358 2.05 -0.69 0.76
CA THR A 358 1.47 -1.52 1.79
C THR A 358 2.51 -2.53 2.20
N ASP A 359 2.95 -2.42 3.44
CA ASP A 359 3.74 -3.44 4.09
C ASP A 359 3.01 -4.81 4.02
N PRO A 360 3.65 -5.87 3.49
CA PRO A 360 3.03 -7.20 3.35
C PRO A 360 2.59 -7.78 4.70
N TRP A 361 3.24 -7.43 5.81
CA TRP A 361 2.88 -7.86 7.16
C TRP A 361 1.74 -7.03 7.77
N ALA A 362 1.44 -5.86 7.20
CA ALA A 362 0.40 -4.94 7.68
C ALA A 362 -0.90 -4.98 6.86
N VAL A 363 -1.07 -5.97 5.96
CA VAL A 363 -2.28 -6.09 5.14
C VAL A 363 -3.51 -6.34 6.02
N THR A 364 -4.49 -5.43 5.94
CA THR A 364 -5.75 -5.59 6.66
C THR A 364 -6.59 -6.68 6.00
N ARG A 365 -6.74 -7.81 6.69
CA ARG A 365 -7.49 -8.98 6.20
C ARG A 365 -8.97 -8.66 6.01
N ARG A 366 -9.48 -8.92 4.81
CA ARG A 366 -10.89 -8.79 4.46
C ARG A 366 -11.30 -9.94 3.55
N PRO A 367 -12.39 -10.67 3.85
CA PRO A 367 -12.87 -11.71 2.95
C PRO A 367 -13.51 -11.09 1.70
N GLY A 368 -13.29 -11.74 0.58
CA GLY A 368 -14.00 -11.48 -0.67
C GLY A 368 -15.41 -12.06 -0.68
N THR A 369 -16.18 -11.64 -1.68
CA THR A 369 -17.57 -12.04 -1.91
C THR A 369 -17.71 -13.06 -3.04
N GLN A 370 -16.73 -13.14 -3.94
CA GLN A 370 -16.79 -14.07 -5.08
C GLN A 370 -16.53 -15.51 -4.61
N PRO A 371 -17.18 -16.51 -5.24
CA PRO A 371 -16.82 -17.92 -5.03
C PRO A 371 -15.40 -18.21 -5.53
N VAL A 372 -14.79 -19.30 -5.05
CA VAL A 372 -13.51 -19.76 -5.60
C VAL A 372 -13.70 -20.06 -7.09
N PRO A 373 -12.84 -19.57 -8.00
CA PRO A 373 -12.93 -19.87 -9.41
C PRO A 373 -12.93 -21.38 -9.67
N PRO A 374 -13.76 -21.90 -10.60
CA PRO A 374 -13.68 -23.30 -11.00
C PRO A 374 -12.31 -23.57 -11.65
N VAL A 375 -11.77 -24.76 -11.40
CA VAL A 375 -10.54 -25.21 -12.05
C VAL A 375 -10.86 -25.53 -13.51
N ALA A 376 -10.15 -24.89 -14.44
CA ALA A 376 -10.35 -25.09 -15.87
C ALA A 376 -10.03 -26.54 -16.31
N ASP A 377 -10.64 -27.00 -17.40
CA ASP A 377 -10.33 -28.31 -17.98
C ASP A 377 -8.84 -28.37 -18.39
N GLY A 378 -8.14 -29.43 -17.97
CA GLY A 378 -6.69 -29.56 -18.20
C GLY A 378 -5.83 -28.66 -17.31
N ALA A 379 -6.39 -28.03 -16.28
CA ALA A 379 -5.66 -27.33 -15.24
C ALA A 379 -5.69 -28.12 -13.91
N ALA A 380 -4.74 -27.81 -13.03
CA ALA A 380 -4.71 -28.29 -11.66
C ALA A 380 -4.64 -27.08 -10.72
N ALA A 381 -5.13 -27.25 -9.49
CA ALA A 381 -5.12 -26.19 -8.49
C ALA A 381 -4.31 -26.59 -7.25
N VAL A 382 -3.57 -25.62 -6.72
CA VAL A 382 -3.01 -25.61 -5.36
C VAL A 382 -3.93 -24.75 -4.50
N THR A 383 -4.28 -25.27 -3.33
CA THR A 383 -5.29 -24.71 -2.43
C THR A 383 -4.86 -24.87 -0.97
N ALA A 384 -5.65 -24.29 -0.06
CA ALA A 384 -5.46 -24.47 1.37
C ALA A 384 -5.51 -25.94 1.85
N ALA A 385 -6.04 -26.88 1.04
CA ALA A 385 -6.05 -28.30 1.36
C ALA A 385 -4.70 -29.00 1.08
N ASP A 386 -3.84 -28.41 0.24
CA ASP A 386 -2.56 -28.98 -0.19
C ASP A 386 -1.44 -28.63 0.80
N VAL A 387 -1.71 -28.70 2.11
CA VAL A 387 -0.72 -28.38 3.15
C VAL A 387 0.42 -29.40 3.09
N ALA A 388 1.62 -28.94 2.73
CA ALA A 388 2.80 -29.80 2.64
C ALA A 388 3.58 -29.81 3.94
N MET A 389 3.70 -28.67 4.62
CA MET A 389 4.45 -28.52 5.88
C MET A 389 4.06 -27.23 6.59
N GLN A 390 4.63 -27.03 7.78
CA GLN A 390 4.60 -25.76 8.48
C GLN A 390 5.86 -24.96 8.12
N GLY A 391 5.69 -23.68 7.81
CA GLY A 391 6.77 -22.70 7.63
C GLY A 391 6.82 -21.73 8.82
N TRP A 392 7.75 -20.78 8.76
CA TRP A 392 8.00 -19.83 9.84
C TRP A 392 6.77 -19.00 10.22
N GLU A 393 6.07 -18.46 9.22
CA GLU A 393 4.88 -17.62 9.46
C GLU A 393 3.58 -18.43 9.54
N GLY A 394 3.58 -19.68 9.07
CA GLY A 394 2.43 -20.60 9.08
C GLY A 394 2.49 -21.66 7.98
N PRO A 395 1.36 -22.28 7.60
CA PRO A 395 1.36 -23.43 6.69
C PRO A 395 1.87 -23.08 5.29
N VAL A 396 2.71 -23.97 4.76
CA VAL A 396 3.19 -23.96 3.38
C VAL A 396 2.45 -25.02 2.58
N HIS A 397 1.93 -24.62 1.43
CA HIS A 397 1.09 -25.46 0.58
C HIS A 397 1.82 -25.82 -0.70
N THR A 398 1.90 -27.11 -1.02
CA THR A 398 2.67 -27.54 -2.19
C THR A 398 1.99 -28.67 -2.94
N ARG A 399 2.10 -28.61 -4.27
CA ARG A 399 1.67 -29.69 -5.16
C ARG A 399 2.64 -29.88 -6.31
N VAL A 400 3.01 -31.13 -6.60
CA VAL A 400 3.81 -31.50 -7.77
C VAL A 400 2.88 -31.72 -8.97
N LEU A 401 3.19 -31.08 -10.10
CA LEU A 401 2.39 -31.04 -11.32
C LEU A 401 3.26 -31.25 -12.56
N GLU A 402 2.75 -31.90 -13.60
CA GLU A 402 3.43 -31.93 -14.90
C GLU A 402 2.98 -30.76 -15.77
N VAL A 403 3.90 -29.82 -16.03
CA VAL A 403 3.66 -28.62 -16.86
C VAL A 403 4.18 -28.81 -18.29
N GLY A 404 3.55 -28.12 -19.24
CA GLY A 404 3.97 -28.02 -20.63
C GLY A 404 4.63 -26.67 -20.95
N HIS A 405 5.06 -26.49 -22.20
CA HIS A 405 5.73 -25.27 -22.67
C HIS A 405 4.85 -24.01 -22.52
N GLU A 406 3.54 -24.16 -22.70
CA GLU A 406 2.55 -23.08 -22.68
C GLU A 406 1.82 -22.97 -21.33
N SER A 407 2.31 -23.65 -20.30
CA SER A 407 1.73 -23.57 -18.96
C SER A 407 1.83 -22.15 -18.39
N THR A 408 0.77 -21.72 -17.73
CA THR A 408 0.66 -20.44 -17.02
C THR A 408 0.12 -20.68 -15.63
N LEU A 409 0.46 -19.79 -14.70
CA LEU A 409 -0.05 -19.84 -13.32
C LEU A 409 -1.00 -18.68 -13.09
N THR A 410 -2.24 -18.99 -12.76
CA THR A 410 -3.27 -18.01 -12.42
C THR A 410 -3.52 -18.06 -10.91
N VAL A 411 -3.11 -16.99 -10.23
CA VAL A 411 -3.26 -16.80 -8.79
C VAL A 411 -4.54 -16.01 -8.54
N TRP A 412 -5.44 -16.58 -7.75
CA TRP A 412 -6.64 -15.91 -7.27
C TRP A 412 -6.54 -15.69 -5.77
N ALA A 413 -6.74 -14.44 -5.35
CA ALA A 413 -6.77 -14.02 -3.96
C ALA A 413 -8.19 -13.59 -3.60
N GLY A 414 -8.98 -14.51 -3.05
CA GLY A 414 -10.34 -14.27 -2.54
C GLY A 414 -10.40 -13.57 -1.20
N SER A 415 -9.27 -13.10 -0.67
CA SER A 415 -9.15 -12.31 0.56
C SER A 415 -8.04 -11.29 0.38
N SER A 416 -8.06 -10.22 1.17
CA SER A 416 -6.91 -9.32 1.28
C SER A 416 -5.79 -10.02 2.06
N LEU A 417 -4.61 -10.18 1.46
CA LEU A 417 -3.48 -10.96 1.97
C LEU A 417 -2.19 -10.60 1.21
N ALA A 418 -1.02 -11.04 1.69
CA ALA A 418 0.17 -11.15 0.86
C ALA A 418 0.46 -12.62 0.57
N LEU A 419 0.74 -12.96 -0.70
CA LEU A 419 0.90 -14.34 -1.15
C LEU A 419 2.24 -14.50 -1.86
N SER A 420 3.00 -15.50 -1.48
CA SER A 420 4.20 -15.91 -2.21
C SER A 420 3.93 -17.18 -2.99
N VAL A 421 4.37 -17.21 -4.25
CA VAL A 421 4.27 -18.38 -5.12
C VAL A 421 5.64 -18.70 -5.68
N LEU A 422 6.07 -19.95 -5.51
CA LEU A 422 7.29 -20.50 -6.10
C LEU A 422 6.93 -21.66 -7.04
N VAL A 423 7.74 -21.81 -8.09
CA VAL A 423 7.75 -22.98 -8.95
C VAL A 423 9.16 -23.55 -8.92
N ASP A 424 9.31 -24.76 -8.37
CA ASP A 424 10.58 -25.33 -7.94
C ASP A 424 11.31 -24.31 -7.02
N ASP A 425 12.48 -23.83 -7.43
CA ASP A 425 13.32 -22.84 -6.75
C ASP A 425 13.13 -21.40 -7.28
N VAL A 426 12.20 -21.18 -8.22
CA VAL A 426 11.99 -19.86 -8.84
C VAL A 426 10.74 -19.21 -8.30
N ARG A 427 10.91 -18.03 -7.70
CA ARG A 427 9.82 -17.21 -7.18
C ARG A 427 9.10 -16.43 -8.28
N LEU A 428 7.79 -16.64 -8.39
CA LEU A 428 6.93 -15.98 -9.39
C LEU A 428 6.44 -14.60 -8.96
N THR A 429 6.27 -14.42 -7.66
CA THR A 429 5.78 -13.18 -7.07
C THR A 429 6.90 -12.19 -6.74
N ASP A 430 8.09 -12.39 -7.31
CA ASP A 430 9.25 -11.52 -7.25
C ASP A 430 9.47 -10.86 -8.62
N ASP A 431 9.65 -9.54 -8.62
CA ASP A 431 9.97 -8.74 -9.80
C ASP A 431 11.45 -8.32 -9.84
N GLY A 432 12.28 -8.94 -8.99
CA GLY A 432 13.70 -8.70 -8.83
C GLY A 432 14.05 -7.87 -7.58
N ASP A 433 13.10 -7.69 -6.65
CA ASP A 433 13.26 -6.87 -5.46
C ASP A 433 13.94 -7.58 -4.29
N LEU A 434 13.79 -8.90 -4.19
CA LEU A 434 14.48 -9.69 -3.18
C LEU A 434 15.99 -9.66 -3.39
N ARG A 435 16.44 -9.91 -4.62
CA ARG A 435 17.87 -9.86 -4.95
C ARG A 435 18.47 -8.48 -4.74
N ALA A 436 17.68 -7.44 -5.01
CA ALA A 436 18.03 -6.05 -4.79
C ALA A 436 18.32 -5.78 -3.30
N ARG A 437 17.45 -6.24 -2.40
CA ARG A 437 17.52 -5.95 -0.96
C ARG A 437 18.83 -6.38 -0.29
N TYR A 438 19.38 -7.53 -0.66
CA TYR A 438 20.54 -8.11 0.01
C TYR A 438 21.90 -7.69 -0.59
N LEU A 439 21.91 -7.10 -1.80
CA LEU A 439 23.14 -6.84 -2.56
C LEU A 439 23.49 -5.37 -2.73
N ASN A 440 23.06 -4.49 -1.81
CA ASN A 440 23.17 -3.03 -1.97
C ASN A 440 22.51 -2.56 -3.28
N PRO A 441 21.17 -2.49 -3.31
CA PRO A 441 20.47 -2.18 -4.54
C PRO A 441 20.82 -0.79 -5.03
N PRO A 442 20.89 -0.58 -6.37
CA PRO A 442 20.90 0.76 -6.93
C PRO A 442 19.76 1.59 -6.30
N PRO A 443 20.00 2.85 -5.88
CA PRO A 443 19.03 3.72 -5.21
C PRO A 443 17.70 3.93 -5.95
N ASP A 444 17.67 3.56 -7.23
CA ASP A 444 16.58 3.71 -8.18
C ASP A 444 15.87 2.39 -8.56
N LEU A 445 16.41 1.23 -8.18
CA LEU A 445 15.88 -0.08 -8.57
C LEU A 445 14.45 -0.31 -8.05
N TRP A 446 14.14 0.20 -6.86
CA TRP A 446 12.79 0.12 -6.29
C TRP A 446 11.72 0.81 -7.14
N ARG A 447 12.10 1.77 -7.99
CA ARG A 447 11.14 2.57 -8.77
C ARG A 447 10.58 1.83 -9.97
N THR A 448 11.34 0.89 -10.51
CA THR A 448 10.94 0.08 -11.66
C THR A 448 10.13 -1.14 -11.24
N GLN A 449 10.03 -1.39 -9.94
CA GLN A 449 9.30 -2.52 -9.38
C GLN A 449 7.80 -2.23 -9.31
N ASP A 450 7.02 -3.29 -9.44
CA ASP A 450 5.58 -3.33 -9.28
C ASP A 450 5.25 -3.19 -7.78
N PRO A 451 4.55 -2.13 -7.34
CA PRO A 451 4.24 -1.93 -5.92
C PRO A 451 3.36 -3.02 -5.32
N SER A 452 2.70 -3.85 -6.16
CA SER A 452 1.95 -5.01 -5.70
C SER A 452 2.82 -6.26 -5.52
N LEU A 453 4.06 -6.28 -6.03
CA LEU A 453 5.04 -7.33 -5.81
C LEU A 453 6.13 -6.80 -4.88
N ARG A 454 6.09 -7.23 -3.62
CA ARG A 454 7.02 -6.74 -2.59
C ARG A 454 7.61 -7.88 -1.81
N GLU A 455 8.94 -7.91 -1.78
CA GLU A 455 9.77 -8.93 -1.15
C GLU A 455 9.37 -10.32 -1.63
N GLY A 456 9.15 -10.41 -2.95
CA GLY A 456 8.68 -11.65 -3.53
C GLY A 456 7.27 -12.08 -3.11
N ARG A 457 6.41 -11.17 -2.64
CA ARG A 457 5.00 -11.41 -2.30
C ARG A 457 4.09 -10.57 -3.17
N TRP A 458 3.00 -11.17 -3.64
CA TRP A 458 1.90 -10.41 -4.22
C TRP A 458 0.99 -9.87 -3.11
N VAL A 459 1.04 -8.55 -2.90
CA VAL A 459 0.27 -7.82 -1.89
C VAL A 459 -1.10 -7.45 -2.44
N VAL A 460 -2.12 -8.18 -1.98
CA VAL A 460 -3.50 -8.03 -2.39
C VAL A 460 -4.28 -7.27 -1.33
N VAL A 461 -4.57 -5.99 -1.60
CA VAL A 461 -5.31 -5.15 -0.64
C VAL A 461 -6.83 -5.24 -0.85
N THR A 462 -7.27 -5.43 -2.09
CA THR A 462 -8.68 -5.64 -2.44
C THR A 462 -8.90 -7.12 -2.72
N PRO A 463 -9.88 -7.80 -2.06
CA PRO A 463 -10.09 -9.23 -2.28
C PRO A 463 -10.72 -9.51 -3.65
N ASP A 464 -10.78 -10.79 -4.01
CA ASP A 464 -11.32 -11.33 -5.27
C ASP A 464 -10.52 -10.92 -6.53
N GLN A 465 -9.22 -10.69 -6.36
CA GLN A 465 -8.31 -10.35 -7.46
C GLN A 465 -7.74 -11.61 -8.11
N LEU A 466 -7.41 -11.50 -9.39
CA LEU A 466 -6.82 -12.56 -10.19
C LEU A 466 -5.63 -12.02 -10.96
N ARG A 467 -4.52 -12.74 -10.92
CA ARG A 467 -3.30 -12.39 -11.64
C ARG A 467 -2.72 -13.62 -12.31
N THR A 468 -2.31 -13.48 -13.57
CA THR A 468 -1.67 -14.56 -14.32
C THR A 468 -0.19 -14.26 -14.47
N PHE A 469 0.63 -15.25 -14.17
CA PHE A 469 2.07 -15.24 -14.30
C PHE A 469 2.47 -16.29 -15.36
N PRO A 470 3.42 -15.96 -16.27
CA PRO A 470 4.00 -16.96 -17.14
C PRO A 470 4.85 -17.95 -16.31
N LEU A 471 4.95 -19.21 -16.77
CA LEU A 471 5.90 -20.15 -16.17
C LEU A 471 7.34 -19.61 -16.34
N PRO A 472 8.20 -19.63 -15.29
CA PRO A 472 9.56 -19.10 -15.38
C PRO A 472 10.38 -19.83 -16.44
N GLU A 473 11.25 -19.11 -17.14
CA GLU A 473 12.03 -19.69 -18.24
C GLU A 473 12.93 -20.84 -17.79
N ALA A 474 13.51 -20.75 -16.58
CA ALA A 474 14.37 -21.79 -16.00
C ALA A 474 13.66 -23.13 -15.74
N VAL A 475 12.33 -23.10 -15.55
CA VAL A 475 11.51 -24.30 -15.30
C VAL A 475 10.60 -24.65 -16.47
N ARG A 476 10.59 -23.85 -17.55
CA ARG A 476 9.75 -24.07 -18.72
C ARG A 476 10.34 -25.19 -19.59
N PRO A 477 9.60 -26.29 -19.84
CA PRO A 477 10.07 -27.35 -20.73
C PRO A 477 10.11 -26.89 -22.19
N GLY A 478 10.85 -27.61 -23.03
CA GLY A 478 10.88 -27.36 -24.48
C GLY A 478 9.52 -27.60 -25.15
N PRO A 479 9.29 -27.06 -26.36
CA PRO A 479 8.03 -27.29 -27.08
C PRO A 479 7.74 -28.79 -27.28
N GLY A 480 6.59 -29.26 -26.77
CA GLY A 480 6.16 -30.66 -26.82
C GLY A 480 6.69 -31.56 -25.70
N GLU A 481 7.55 -31.04 -24.82
CA GLU A 481 8.02 -31.72 -23.63
C GLU A 481 7.12 -31.41 -22.42
N ARG A 482 7.11 -32.32 -21.44
CA ARG A 482 6.52 -32.08 -20.12
C ARG A 482 7.60 -32.19 -19.06
N ARG A 483 7.48 -31.38 -18.00
CA ARG A 483 8.37 -31.40 -16.84
C ARG A 483 7.53 -31.43 -15.56
N ALA A 484 7.94 -32.25 -14.59
CA ALA A 484 7.39 -32.17 -13.24
C ALA A 484 7.96 -30.93 -12.54
N VAL A 485 7.10 -30.13 -11.94
CA VAL A 485 7.46 -28.96 -11.12
C VAL A 485 6.66 -28.98 -9.81
N ALA A 486 7.25 -28.50 -8.73
CA ALA A 486 6.55 -28.23 -7.48
C ALA A 486 6.03 -26.80 -7.48
N VAL A 487 4.74 -26.60 -7.24
CA VAL A 487 4.17 -25.26 -7.02
C VAL A 487 3.91 -25.09 -5.53
N THR A 488 4.65 -24.17 -4.91
CA THR A 488 4.66 -23.92 -3.46
C THR A 488 4.06 -22.54 -3.18
N VAL A 489 3.18 -22.45 -2.17
CA VAL A 489 2.44 -21.25 -1.80
C VAL A 489 2.50 -21.02 -0.29
N ALA A 490 2.77 -19.79 0.12
CA ALA A 490 2.70 -19.34 1.51
C ALA A 490 2.01 -17.98 1.60
N LEU A 491 1.47 -17.71 2.79
CA LEU A 491 0.75 -16.50 3.11
C LEU A 491 1.49 -15.74 4.20
N SER A 492 1.63 -14.44 4.00
CA SER A 492 2.23 -13.52 4.96
C SER A 492 1.25 -12.41 5.31
N PRO A 493 0.92 -12.17 6.59
CA PRO A 493 1.05 -13.13 7.69
C PRO A 493 0.09 -14.31 7.50
N ALA A 494 0.39 -15.49 8.04
CA ALA A 494 -0.42 -16.67 7.77
C ALA A 494 -1.88 -16.56 8.26
N ASP A 495 -2.79 -17.09 7.44
CA ASP A 495 -4.21 -17.10 7.72
C ASP A 495 -4.88 -18.35 7.16
N THR A 496 -5.26 -19.27 8.05
CA THR A 496 -5.98 -20.49 7.67
C THR A 496 -7.40 -20.24 7.17
N ALA A 497 -7.96 -19.06 7.45
CA ALA A 497 -9.29 -18.65 6.98
C ALA A 497 -9.24 -17.85 5.66
N ALA A 498 -8.05 -17.43 5.22
CA ALA A 498 -7.91 -16.72 3.96
C ALA A 498 -8.27 -17.60 2.77
N ARG A 499 -8.94 -17.00 1.80
CA ARG A 499 -9.39 -17.68 0.59
C ARG A 499 -8.43 -17.35 -0.55
N TRP A 500 -7.82 -18.37 -1.14
CA TRP A 500 -6.90 -18.24 -2.26
C TRP A 500 -6.86 -19.55 -3.08
N GLN A 501 -6.34 -19.46 -4.30
CA GLN A 501 -6.12 -20.60 -5.19
C GLN A 501 -5.04 -20.26 -6.22
N VAL A 502 -4.14 -21.19 -6.51
CA VAL A 502 -3.22 -21.09 -7.66
C VAL A 502 -3.60 -22.17 -8.67
N GLN A 503 -4.07 -21.77 -9.86
CA GLN A 503 -4.35 -22.68 -10.96
C GLN A 503 -3.17 -22.72 -11.92
N VAL A 504 -2.77 -23.91 -12.36
CA VAL A 504 -1.73 -24.11 -13.36
C VAL A 504 -2.37 -24.71 -14.61
N SER A 505 -2.20 -24.05 -15.76
CA SER A 505 -2.78 -24.48 -17.03
C SER A 505 -1.92 -25.53 -17.74
N ASP A 506 -2.54 -26.28 -18.68
CA ASP A 506 -1.89 -27.37 -19.42
C ASP A 506 -1.12 -28.33 -18.50
N THR A 507 -1.83 -28.87 -17.52
CA THR A 507 -1.27 -29.83 -16.59
C THR A 507 -1.95 -31.17 -16.70
N THR A 508 -1.15 -32.21 -16.50
CA THR A 508 -1.64 -33.51 -16.07
C THR A 508 -1.28 -33.66 -14.60
N ALA A 509 -2.25 -34.06 -13.77
CA ALA A 509 -1.89 -34.54 -12.45
C ALA A 509 -0.92 -35.71 -12.68
N PRO A 510 0.28 -35.72 -12.08
CA PRO A 510 1.10 -36.92 -12.12
C PRO A 510 0.22 -38.06 -11.61
N GLY A 511 0.20 -39.18 -12.35
CA GLY A 511 -0.46 -40.38 -11.85
C GLY A 511 0.06 -40.60 -10.44
N THR A 512 -0.86 -40.73 -9.46
CA THR A 512 -0.55 -40.99 -8.04
C THR A 512 0.75 -41.77 -7.97
N PRO A 513 1.83 -41.24 -7.32
CA PRO A 513 3.12 -41.90 -7.36
C PRO A 513 2.89 -43.38 -7.09
N GLY A 514 3.25 -44.21 -8.07
CA GLY A 514 2.94 -45.63 -8.02
C GLY A 514 3.48 -46.21 -6.71
N PRO A 515 2.93 -47.32 -6.21
CA PRO A 515 3.39 -47.95 -4.97
C PRO A 515 4.86 -48.44 -4.99
N GLU A 516 5.62 -48.19 -6.05
CA GLU A 516 7.10 -48.31 -6.05
C GLU A 516 7.80 -47.05 -5.50
N LEU A 517 7.14 -45.88 -5.59
CA LEU A 517 7.37 -44.67 -4.81
C LEU A 517 6.52 -44.64 -3.52
N ALA A 518 5.82 -45.74 -3.19
CA ALA A 518 5.60 -46.05 -1.78
C ALA A 518 6.98 -46.44 -1.24
N LEU A 519 7.75 -45.41 -0.95
CA LEU A 519 9.06 -45.43 -0.36
C LEU A 519 8.97 -46.38 0.83
N ARG A 520 9.47 -47.60 0.67
CA ARG A 520 10.10 -48.22 1.82
C ARG A 520 11.07 -47.16 2.29
N PRO A 521 11.03 -46.71 3.54
CA PRO A 521 12.09 -45.87 4.04
C PRO A 521 13.39 -46.63 3.83
N GLY A 522 14.10 -46.30 2.75
CA GLY A 522 15.49 -46.65 2.65
C GLY A 522 16.10 -45.94 3.83
N ARG A 523 16.74 -46.68 4.74
CA ARG A 523 17.56 -46.02 5.74
C ARG A 523 18.46 -45.05 4.98
N PRO A 524 18.46 -43.76 5.31
CA PRO A 524 19.46 -42.85 4.78
C PRO A 524 20.82 -43.54 4.91
N ALA A 525 21.57 -43.64 3.81
CA ALA A 525 22.93 -44.14 3.93
C ALA A 525 23.71 -43.12 4.74
N ALA A 526 24.34 -43.55 5.84
CA ALA A 526 25.32 -42.71 6.52
C ALA A 526 26.37 -42.28 5.49
N VAL A 527 26.50 -40.98 5.26
CA VAL A 527 27.52 -40.45 4.36
C VAL A 527 28.85 -40.57 5.09
N ALA A 528 29.73 -41.46 4.62
CA ALA A 528 30.99 -41.79 5.31
C ALA A 528 32.00 -40.63 5.34
N ALA A 529 31.77 -39.57 4.57
CA ALA A 529 32.55 -38.33 4.61
C ALA A 529 31.67 -37.17 4.09
N SER A 530 30.96 -36.49 4.99
CA SER A 530 30.43 -35.17 4.66
C SER A 530 31.60 -34.21 4.42
N THR A 531 31.50 -33.31 3.44
CA THR A 531 32.47 -32.20 3.29
C THR A 531 32.21 -31.07 4.28
N ALA A 532 31.22 -31.22 5.16
CA ALA A 532 30.90 -30.25 6.19
C ALA A 532 31.98 -30.22 7.30
N PRO A 533 32.20 -29.07 7.94
CA PRO A 533 33.12 -28.98 9.06
C PRO A 533 32.61 -29.78 10.25
N ASP A 534 33.51 -30.53 10.90
CA ASP A 534 33.22 -31.28 12.13
C ASP A 534 32.78 -30.36 13.28
N ALA A 535 33.24 -29.11 13.29
CA ALA A 535 32.88 -28.09 14.27
C ALA A 535 32.77 -26.70 13.61
N VAL A 536 31.77 -25.92 14.03
CA VAL A 536 31.48 -24.57 13.50
C VAL A 536 30.64 -23.79 14.50
N GLY A 537 30.98 -22.52 14.76
CA GLY A 537 30.17 -21.61 15.57
C GLY A 537 29.72 -22.14 16.94
N GLY A 538 30.58 -22.87 17.64
CA GLY A 538 30.25 -23.45 18.95
C GLY A 538 29.47 -24.77 18.89
N ALA A 539 29.23 -25.32 17.71
CA ALA A 539 28.51 -26.58 17.52
C ALA A 539 29.38 -27.64 16.85
N ARG A 540 29.10 -28.92 17.12
CA ARG A 540 29.81 -30.08 16.56
C ARG A 540 28.87 -30.98 15.79
N LEU A 541 29.31 -31.47 14.63
CA LEU A 541 28.57 -32.40 13.79
C LEU A 541 28.37 -33.73 14.53
N VAL A 542 27.12 -34.18 14.64
CA VAL A 542 26.74 -35.43 15.32
C VAL A 542 25.96 -36.39 14.43
N GLY A 543 25.53 -35.94 13.25
CA GLY A 543 24.85 -36.78 12.27
C GLY A 543 24.72 -36.09 10.91
N SER A 544 24.49 -36.89 9.89
CA SER A 544 24.18 -36.42 8.54
C SER A 544 23.30 -37.44 7.83
N TRP A 545 22.33 -36.98 7.06
CA TRP A 545 21.41 -37.82 6.29
C TRP A 545 21.32 -37.32 4.85
N SER A 546 21.35 -38.22 3.87
CA SER A 546 21.03 -37.88 2.48
C SER A 546 19.53 -38.12 2.23
N VAL A 547 18.80 -37.06 1.92
CA VAL A 547 17.33 -37.02 2.02
C VAL A 547 16.73 -36.56 0.69
N PRO A 548 15.78 -37.31 0.11
CA PRO A 548 15.07 -36.88 -1.09
C PRO A 548 14.27 -35.59 -0.86
N GLN A 549 14.31 -34.67 -1.84
CA GLN A 549 13.47 -33.48 -1.88
C GLN A 549 12.12 -33.80 -2.55
N ASP A 550 11.35 -34.71 -1.96
CA ASP A 550 10.05 -35.17 -2.49
C ASP A 550 8.84 -34.67 -1.68
N GLY A 551 9.07 -33.91 -0.61
CA GLY A 551 8.00 -33.39 0.26
C GLY A 551 7.42 -34.42 1.23
N VAL A 552 7.94 -35.65 1.26
CA VAL A 552 7.43 -36.74 2.09
C VAL A 552 8.24 -36.86 3.39
N PRO A 553 7.63 -37.21 4.54
CA PRO A 553 8.37 -37.54 5.75
C PRO A 553 9.21 -38.82 5.57
N HIS A 554 10.50 -38.75 5.84
CA HIS A 554 11.43 -39.88 5.85
C HIS A 554 11.91 -40.16 7.27
N PRO A 555 11.73 -41.38 7.82
CA PRO A 555 12.29 -41.71 9.12
C PRO A 555 13.82 -41.73 9.06
N VAL A 556 14.44 -41.10 10.05
CA VAL A 556 15.89 -40.98 10.17
C VAL A 556 16.37 -41.53 11.51
N GLU A 557 17.61 -42.06 11.54
CA GLU A 557 18.22 -42.48 12.81
C GLU A 557 18.61 -41.24 13.62
N ALA A 558 18.18 -41.18 14.88
CA ALA A 558 18.49 -40.06 15.75
C ALA A 558 20.01 -40.01 16.05
N PRO A 559 20.63 -38.81 16.02
CA PRO A 559 22.03 -38.67 16.37
C PRO A 559 22.25 -38.89 17.88
N VAL A 560 23.49 -39.17 18.27
CA VAL A 560 23.83 -39.33 19.70
C VAL A 560 23.94 -37.96 20.37
N GLY A 561 23.15 -37.73 21.41
CA GLY A 561 23.23 -36.56 22.28
C GLY A 561 21.86 -36.04 22.72
N ASP A 562 21.82 -34.80 23.24
CA ASP A 562 20.59 -34.16 23.66
C ASP A 562 19.84 -33.57 22.45
N LEU A 563 18.79 -34.27 22.03
CA LEU A 563 18.01 -33.88 20.85
C LEU A 563 17.27 -32.56 21.04
N GLU A 564 17.02 -32.11 22.28
CA GLU A 564 16.35 -30.83 22.56
C GLU A 564 17.20 -29.62 22.16
N THR A 565 18.50 -29.82 21.97
CA THR A 565 19.44 -28.77 21.54
C THR A 565 19.98 -29.00 20.13
N LEU A 566 19.30 -29.83 19.33
CA LEU A 566 19.74 -30.16 17.98
C LEU A 566 19.59 -28.98 17.01
N ILE A 567 20.65 -28.70 16.26
CA ILE A 567 20.70 -27.71 15.18
C ILE A 567 20.74 -28.48 13.86
N VAL A 568 19.83 -28.18 12.95
CA VAL A 568 19.73 -28.86 11.65
C VAL A 568 19.99 -27.84 10.55
N ALA A 569 20.79 -28.23 9.56
CA ALA A 569 21.14 -27.38 8.43
C ALA A 569 21.18 -28.19 7.14
N VAL A 570 20.81 -27.57 6.02
CA VAL A 570 20.94 -28.15 4.68
C VAL A 570 21.92 -27.29 3.89
N PRO A 571 23.15 -27.76 3.65
CA PRO A 571 24.11 -27.01 2.85
C PRO A 571 23.58 -26.84 1.43
N GLY A 572 23.24 -25.61 1.06
CA GLY A 572 22.95 -25.24 -0.32
C GLY A 572 24.23 -25.00 -1.12
N ALA A 573 24.20 -25.29 -2.42
CA ALA A 573 25.11 -24.63 -3.36
C ALA A 573 24.69 -23.16 -3.39
N GLY A 574 25.54 -22.26 -2.89
CA GLY A 574 25.22 -20.86 -2.64
C GLY A 574 24.30 -20.22 -3.69
N GLY A 575 23.08 -19.91 -3.28
CA GLY A 575 22.18 -18.97 -3.93
C GLY A 575 21.82 -17.91 -2.89
N GLU A 576 21.83 -16.64 -3.30
CA GLU A 576 21.72 -15.42 -2.47
C GLU A 576 20.38 -15.25 -1.71
N GLU A 577 19.59 -16.31 -1.53
CA GLU A 577 18.24 -16.29 -0.94
C GLU A 577 18.26 -16.85 0.49
N MET A 578 18.81 -16.04 1.39
CA MET A 578 19.27 -16.43 2.72
C MET A 578 18.15 -16.84 3.71
N TYR A 579 16.90 -16.41 3.49
CA TYR A 579 15.79 -16.60 4.45
C TYR A 579 14.43 -16.66 3.76
N ASP A 580 14.26 -17.62 2.85
CA ASP A 580 12.94 -17.84 2.28
C ASP A 580 12.07 -18.74 3.18
N GLU A 581 10.97 -18.18 3.71
CA GLU A 581 9.91 -18.88 4.43
C GLU A 581 9.37 -20.13 3.70
N LEU A 582 9.52 -20.17 2.38
CA LEU A 582 9.06 -21.24 1.50
C LEU A 582 10.09 -22.34 1.27
N ALA A 583 11.33 -22.14 1.72
CA ALA A 583 12.42 -23.10 1.63
C ALA A 583 12.74 -23.71 3.00
N MET A 584 11.74 -24.01 3.82
CA MET A 584 11.96 -24.65 5.13
C MET A 584 11.92 -26.18 5.00
N GLY A 585 12.81 -26.88 5.67
CA GLY A 585 12.67 -28.30 6.01
C GLY A 585 12.09 -28.46 7.41
N SER A 586 11.62 -29.66 7.73
CA SER A 586 11.11 -29.99 9.06
C SER A 586 11.69 -31.28 9.59
N LEU A 587 11.99 -31.28 10.89
CA LEU A 587 12.40 -32.44 11.68
C LEU A 587 11.33 -32.67 12.75
N GLU A 588 10.61 -33.78 12.64
CA GLU A 588 9.47 -34.12 13.48
C GLU A 588 9.84 -35.27 14.44
N ARG A 589 9.42 -35.17 15.70
CA ARG A 589 9.51 -36.22 16.72
C ARG A 589 8.27 -36.17 17.60
N ALA A 590 7.50 -37.26 17.60
CA ALA A 590 6.24 -37.34 18.35
C ALA A 590 5.30 -36.16 18.04
N ASP A 591 4.99 -35.33 19.03
CA ASP A 591 4.13 -34.15 18.92
C ASP A 591 4.88 -32.84 18.66
N ARG A 592 6.18 -32.90 18.35
CA ARG A 592 7.02 -31.72 18.14
C ARG A 592 7.66 -31.70 16.75
N ALA A 593 7.86 -30.50 16.22
CA ALA A 593 8.52 -30.27 14.95
C ALA A 593 9.48 -29.07 15.06
N VAL A 594 10.68 -29.22 14.49
CA VAL A 594 11.64 -28.15 14.28
C VAL A 594 11.65 -27.79 12.82
N LEU A 595 11.55 -26.50 12.52
CA LEU A 595 11.75 -25.98 11.18
C LEU A 595 13.19 -25.49 11.04
N PHE A 596 13.81 -25.78 9.90
CA PHE A 596 15.13 -25.29 9.56
C PHE A 596 15.14 -24.79 8.11
N PRO A 597 15.78 -23.67 7.79
CA PRO A 597 15.89 -23.19 6.42
C PRO A 597 16.79 -24.10 5.58
N VAL A 598 16.41 -24.27 4.31
CA VAL A 598 17.15 -24.97 3.27
C VAL A 598 17.85 -23.91 2.42
N GLY A 599 19.17 -24.03 2.26
CA GLY A 599 19.96 -23.03 1.54
C GLY A 599 21.11 -22.46 2.37
N PRO A 600 20.85 -21.80 3.52
CA PRO A 600 21.92 -21.28 4.34
C PRO A 600 22.72 -22.43 4.93
N GLY A 601 24.06 -22.35 4.79
CA GLY A 601 24.95 -23.27 5.48
C GLY A 601 24.81 -23.13 7.00
N VAL A 602 25.22 -24.15 7.76
CA VAL A 602 25.16 -24.12 9.24
C VAL A 602 25.84 -22.89 9.86
N GLY A 603 26.93 -22.39 9.27
CA GLY A 603 27.62 -21.19 9.76
C GLY A 603 26.75 -19.93 9.67
N GLU A 604 25.91 -19.83 8.65
CA GLU A 604 24.97 -18.73 8.50
C GLU A 604 23.85 -18.84 9.54
N LEU A 605 23.22 -20.00 9.66
CA LEU A 605 22.24 -20.27 10.70
C LEU A 605 22.72 -19.88 12.11
N LEU A 606 23.96 -20.25 12.45
CA LEU A 606 24.58 -19.92 13.72
C LEU A 606 24.91 -18.43 13.87
N ALA A 607 25.36 -17.77 12.81
CA ALA A 607 25.69 -16.34 12.84
C ALA A 607 24.48 -15.46 13.16
N TRP A 608 23.29 -15.87 12.73
CA TRP A 608 22.04 -15.14 12.97
C TRP A 608 21.35 -15.50 14.30
N GLY A 609 22.00 -16.29 15.16
CA GLY A 609 21.47 -16.61 16.48
C GLY A 609 20.19 -17.47 16.45
N LEU A 610 19.88 -18.09 15.30
CA LEU A 610 18.79 -19.07 15.18
C LEU A 610 19.20 -20.33 15.95
N GLY A 611 18.89 -20.30 17.25
CA GLY A 611 19.26 -21.34 18.20
C GLY A 611 18.61 -22.69 17.91
N PRO A 612 19.05 -23.74 18.62
CA PRO A 612 18.42 -25.05 18.51
C PRO A 612 16.98 -24.99 19.02
N TRP A 613 16.10 -25.76 18.38
CA TRP A 613 14.68 -25.89 18.69
C TRP A 613 14.01 -24.54 19.02
N GLN A 614 13.63 -23.82 17.97
CA GLN A 614 12.50 -22.91 18.15
C GLN A 614 11.28 -23.79 18.37
N ASP A 615 10.95 -24.01 19.65
CA ASP A 615 9.79 -24.77 20.09
C ASP A 615 8.55 -23.98 19.66
N HIS A 616 8.17 -24.13 18.39
CA HIS A 616 6.88 -23.68 17.90
C HIS A 616 5.85 -24.69 18.43
N ALA A 617 5.54 -24.57 19.72
CA ALA A 617 4.75 -25.49 20.55
C ALA A 617 3.31 -25.75 20.04
N GLU A 618 2.95 -25.26 18.85
CA GLU A 618 1.63 -25.42 18.23
C GLU A 618 1.66 -25.98 16.80
N LEU A 619 2.83 -26.35 16.26
CA LEU A 619 2.91 -26.98 14.93
C LEU A 619 2.46 -28.44 15.00
N ARG A 620 1.15 -28.67 14.86
CA ARG A 620 0.62 -30.03 14.73
C ARG A 620 1.08 -30.68 13.42
N PRO A 621 1.53 -31.95 13.45
CA PRO A 621 1.91 -32.67 12.24
C PRO A 621 0.78 -32.68 11.21
N THR A 622 1.10 -32.39 9.95
CA THR A 622 0.17 -32.50 8.81
C THR A 622 0.21 -33.88 8.14
N GLY A 623 1.07 -34.79 8.64
CA GLY A 623 1.21 -36.18 8.18
C GLY A 623 0.66 -37.20 9.17
N GLY A 624 0.30 -38.39 8.66
CA GLY A 624 -0.27 -39.51 9.45
C GLY A 624 0.63 -40.00 10.60
N PRO A 625 0.16 -40.97 11.41
CA PRO A 625 0.80 -41.34 12.68
C PRO A 625 2.26 -41.78 12.48
N SER A 626 3.20 -40.96 12.95
CA SER A 626 4.57 -41.41 13.19
C SER A 626 4.57 -42.29 14.46
N PRO A 627 5.35 -43.38 14.54
CA PRO A 627 5.55 -44.10 15.79
C PRO A 627 6.01 -43.12 16.87
N ASP A 628 5.46 -43.22 18.09
CA ASP A 628 5.55 -42.23 19.18
C ASP A 628 6.97 -41.80 19.63
N ASP A 629 8.06 -42.26 19.00
CA ASP A 629 9.45 -41.89 19.31
C ASP A 629 10.39 -41.82 18.08
N ALA A 630 9.90 -42.02 16.85
CA ALA A 630 10.76 -42.00 15.67
C ALA A 630 10.98 -40.58 15.15
N LEU A 631 12.24 -40.25 14.86
CA LEU A 631 12.62 -39.00 14.22
C LEU A 631 12.30 -39.09 12.71
N SER A 632 11.56 -38.12 12.17
CA SER A 632 11.26 -38.03 10.73
C SER A 632 11.64 -36.68 10.17
N LEU A 633 12.30 -36.69 9.02
CA LEU A 633 12.78 -35.50 8.34
C LEU A 633 12.02 -35.32 7.03
N ARG A 634 11.68 -34.08 6.70
CA ARG A 634 10.98 -33.71 5.46
C ARG A 634 11.63 -32.47 4.87
N LEU A 635 11.97 -32.53 3.58
CA LEU A 635 12.46 -31.39 2.81
C LEU A 635 11.36 -30.89 1.87
N PRO A 636 11.39 -29.61 1.45
CA PRO A 636 10.44 -29.10 0.46
C PRO A 636 10.62 -29.86 -0.86
N PRO A 637 9.53 -30.18 -1.58
CA PRO A 637 9.62 -30.97 -2.81
C PRO A 637 10.25 -30.14 -3.94
N VAL A 638 11.27 -30.70 -4.59
CA VAL A 638 11.89 -30.12 -5.79
C VAL A 638 12.11 -31.25 -6.81
N PRO A 639 11.12 -31.54 -7.67
CA PRO A 639 11.16 -32.67 -8.59
C PRO A 639 12.40 -32.67 -9.48
N GLY A 640 13.05 -33.82 -9.59
CA GLY A 640 14.26 -33.99 -10.41
C GLY A 640 15.56 -33.52 -9.73
N HIS A 641 15.50 -32.94 -8.53
CA HIS A 641 16.70 -32.66 -7.75
C HIS A 641 17.27 -33.95 -7.12
N PRO A 642 18.61 -34.10 -7.09
CA PRO A 642 19.23 -35.20 -6.35
C PRO A 642 18.94 -35.06 -4.85
N PRO A 643 19.00 -36.17 -4.07
CA PRO A 643 18.92 -36.10 -2.62
C PRO A 643 19.93 -35.11 -2.04
N THR A 644 19.50 -34.33 -1.05
CA THR A 644 20.33 -33.31 -0.39
C THR A 644 20.85 -33.86 0.94
N ASP A 645 22.08 -33.52 1.27
CA ASP A 645 22.62 -33.80 2.59
C ASP A 645 21.98 -32.87 3.63
N VAL A 646 21.59 -33.42 4.76
CA VAL A 646 21.07 -32.69 5.92
C VAL A 646 21.98 -32.98 7.09
N LEU A 647 22.51 -31.94 7.69
CA LEU A 647 23.51 -31.99 8.75
C LEU A 647 22.85 -31.72 10.10
N ALA A 648 23.28 -32.46 11.12
CA ALA A 648 22.85 -32.27 12.50
C ALA A 648 24.05 -31.94 13.39
N TYR A 649 23.94 -30.81 14.09
CA TYR A 649 24.94 -30.28 15.01
C TYR A 649 24.37 -30.20 16.42
N LEU A 650 25.23 -30.40 17.43
CA LEU A 650 24.91 -30.11 18.82
C LEU A 650 25.82 -29.00 19.36
N PRO A 651 25.30 -28.07 20.17
CA PRO A 651 26.12 -27.12 20.92
C PRO A 651 27.18 -27.83 21.75
N VAL A 652 28.36 -27.23 21.81
CA VAL A 652 29.49 -27.67 22.63
C VAL A 652 29.71 -26.60 23.70
N PRO A 653 29.99 -26.99 24.96
CA PRO A 653 30.42 -26.02 25.96
C PRO A 653 31.61 -25.19 25.45
N TYR A 654 31.59 -23.89 25.74
CA TYR A 654 32.60 -22.95 25.25
C TYR A 654 34.03 -23.41 25.56
N GLU A 655 34.23 -23.96 26.76
CA GLU A 655 35.52 -24.43 27.26
C GLU A 655 36.03 -25.68 26.52
N ASP A 656 35.11 -26.45 25.92
CA ASP A 656 35.39 -27.73 25.25
C ASP A 656 35.49 -27.59 23.72
N PHE A 657 35.17 -26.42 23.16
CA PHE A 657 35.19 -26.19 21.71
C PHE A 657 36.64 -25.98 21.19
N ASP A 658 36.98 -26.68 20.11
CA ASP A 658 38.28 -26.51 19.44
C ASP A 658 38.22 -25.38 18.40
N MET A 659 38.69 -24.21 18.81
CA MET A 659 38.73 -23.00 17.96
C MET A 659 39.81 -23.04 16.87
N SER A 660 40.80 -23.93 16.96
CA SER A 660 41.97 -23.91 16.08
C SER A 660 41.72 -24.46 14.67
N GLY A 661 40.61 -25.19 14.49
CA GLY A 661 40.20 -25.78 13.22
C GLY A 661 38.82 -25.34 12.75
N ALA A 662 38.17 -24.42 13.44
CA ALA A 662 36.82 -23.98 13.11
C ALA A 662 36.86 -22.96 11.95
N PRO A 663 36.00 -23.12 10.93
CA PRO A 663 35.88 -22.13 9.86
C PRO A 663 35.28 -20.82 10.40
N LEU A 664 35.61 -19.72 9.74
CA LEU A 664 35.01 -18.41 10.05
C LEU A 664 33.51 -18.44 9.73
N LEU A 665 32.72 -17.82 10.61
CA LEU A 665 31.31 -17.56 10.33
C LEU A 665 31.17 -16.51 9.23
N PRO A 666 30.08 -16.49 8.43
CA PRO A 666 29.88 -15.51 7.36
C PRO A 666 29.90 -14.03 7.82
N THR A 667 29.62 -13.78 9.10
CA THR A 667 29.68 -12.46 9.73
C THR A 667 31.07 -12.08 10.24
N SER A 668 32.09 -12.92 10.01
CA SER A 668 33.47 -12.73 10.48
C SER A 668 34.46 -12.80 9.33
N TRP A 669 35.42 -11.88 9.31
CA TRP A 669 36.50 -11.82 8.31
C TRP A 669 37.83 -11.52 8.98
N LEU A 670 38.95 -11.86 8.34
CA LEU A 670 40.27 -11.54 8.87
C LEU A 670 40.47 -10.03 8.90
N VAL A 671 41.18 -9.50 9.90
CA VAL A 671 41.39 -8.04 10.05
C VAL A 671 42.03 -7.38 8.83
N ASP A 672 42.87 -8.11 8.09
CA ASP A 672 43.55 -7.60 6.89
C ASP A 672 42.71 -7.78 5.60
N ASP A 673 41.57 -8.48 5.68
CA ASP A 673 40.67 -8.69 4.55
C ASP A 673 39.64 -7.56 4.47
N PRO A 674 39.22 -7.17 3.25
CA PRO A 674 38.13 -6.21 3.09
C PRO A 674 36.83 -6.77 3.68
N SER A 675 36.04 -5.89 4.33
CA SER A 675 34.73 -6.28 4.85
C SER A 675 33.86 -6.88 3.73
N PRO A 676 33.28 -8.07 3.94
CA PRO A 676 32.36 -8.68 2.97
C PRO A 676 31.08 -7.86 2.80
N PHE A 677 30.79 -6.93 3.73
CA PHE A 677 29.63 -6.05 3.70
C PHE A 677 29.90 -4.72 2.96
N GLY A 678 31.13 -4.46 2.51
CA GLY A 678 31.55 -3.23 1.83
C GLY A 678 31.50 -1.97 2.71
N ASP A 679 31.95 -0.84 2.17
CA ASP A 679 32.01 0.46 2.89
C ASP A 679 30.64 1.18 3.02
N THR A 680 29.54 0.66 2.46
CA THR A 680 28.29 1.42 2.36
C THR A 680 27.04 0.55 2.23
N GLY A 681 26.13 0.69 3.19
CA GLY A 681 24.68 0.58 2.96
C GLY A 681 24.08 2.00 2.91
N MET A 682 23.15 2.24 1.98
CA MET A 682 22.49 3.53 1.76
C MET A 682 21.81 4.07 3.04
N GLY A 683 22.49 5.01 3.70
CA GLY A 683 22.14 5.51 5.03
C GLY A 683 23.29 5.27 6.00
N GLY A 684 24.51 5.62 5.57
CA GLY A 684 25.76 5.13 6.15
C GLY A 684 25.79 5.17 7.68
N PRO A 685 26.49 4.22 8.30
CA PRO A 685 26.54 4.11 9.74
C PRO A 685 26.84 5.47 10.39
N SER A 686 26.06 5.82 11.42
CA SER A 686 26.42 6.89 12.36
C SER A 686 27.82 6.64 12.93
N PRO A 687 28.53 7.65 13.45
CA PRO A 687 29.95 7.52 13.81
C PRO A 687 30.21 6.27 14.64
N VAL A 688 31.25 5.52 14.27
CA VAL A 688 31.76 4.41 15.07
C VAL A 688 32.09 4.95 16.45
N VAL A 689 31.31 4.54 17.45
CA VAL A 689 31.59 4.88 18.85
C VAL A 689 32.38 3.74 19.45
N VAL A 690 33.58 4.04 19.93
CA VAL A 690 34.35 3.11 20.77
C VAL A 690 33.84 3.27 22.20
N PRO A 691 33.15 2.27 22.77
CA PRO A 691 32.58 2.39 24.10
C PRO A 691 33.70 2.40 25.16
N GLU A 692 33.54 3.24 26.18
CA GLU A 692 34.50 3.30 27.28
C GLU A 692 34.28 2.16 28.29
N PRO A 693 35.36 1.51 28.78
CA PRO A 693 35.24 0.49 29.81
C PRO A 693 34.88 1.11 31.16
N ARG A 694 33.90 0.53 31.84
CA ARG A 694 33.55 0.81 33.23
C ARG A 694 34.59 0.25 34.19
N PRO A 695 34.64 0.75 35.44
CA PRO A 695 35.55 0.25 36.48
C PRO A 695 35.36 -1.24 36.84
N ASP A 696 34.22 -1.82 36.52
CA ASP A 696 33.89 -3.23 36.73
C ASP A 696 34.29 -4.14 35.54
N GLY A 697 34.86 -3.57 34.48
CA GLY A 697 35.30 -4.30 33.29
C GLY A 697 34.20 -4.51 32.24
N THR A 698 33.04 -3.86 32.37
CA THR A 698 31.98 -3.86 31.36
C THR A 698 32.07 -2.65 30.42
N PHE A 699 31.42 -2.68 29.27
CA PHE A 699 31.40 -1.58 28.29
C PHE A 699 29.99 -1.05 28.11
N VAL A 700 29.80 0.28 28.15
CA VAL A 700 28.48 0.89 27.88
C VAL A 700 28.35 1.12 26.39
N VAL A 701 27.40 0.42 25.77
CA VAL A 701 27.10 0.54 24.33
C VAL A 701 26.10 1.67 24.09
N ASP A 702 25.07 1.77 24.94
CA ASP A 702 24.06 2.82 24.88
C ASP A 702 23.45 3.08 26.25
N GLU A 703 23.43 4.34 26.70
CA GLU A 703 22.80 4.73 27.98
C GLU A 703 21.27 4.77 27.89
N SER A 704 20.72 4.82 26.68
CA SER A 704 19.28 4.81 26.44
C SER A 704 18.98 4.30 25.02
N TYR A 705 18.93 2.98 24.87
CA TYR A 705 18.67 2.32 23.59
C TYR A 705 17.33 2.72 22.98
N THR A 706 17.34 3.27 21.75
CA THR A 706 16.13 3.81 21.12
C THR A 706 15.34 2.80 20.28
N GLY A 707 15.71 1.51 20.29
CA GLY A 707 15.03 0.47 19.50
C GLY A 707 15.44 0.39 18.03
N ALA A 708 16.44 1.16 17.60
CA ALA A 708 17.00 1.08 16.25
C ALA A 708 18.11 0.02 16.20
N GLY A 709 18.18 -0.74 15.10
CA GLY A 709 19.11 -1.86 14.93
C GLY A 709 20.56 -1.45 15.25
N THR A 710 21.07 -1.92 16.38
CA THR A 710 22.44 -1.66 16.80
C THR A 710 23.30 -2.81 16.34
N THR A 711 24.38 -2.52 15.63
CA THR A 711 25.37 -3.51 15.22
C THR A 711 26.65 -3.27 16.01
N LEU A 712 27.24 -4.33 16.55
CA LEU A 712 28.58 -4.31 17.10
C LEU A 712 29.56 -4.82 16.06
N GLU A 713 30.63 -4.08 15.82
CA GLU A 713 31.83 -4.60 15.18
C GLU A 713 32.86 -4.93 16.26
N VAL A 714 33.19 -6.20 16.37
CA VAL A 714 34.07 -6.71 17.40
C VAL A 714 35.32 -7.26 16.73
N THR A 715 36.44 -6.59 16.95
CA THR A 715 37.76 -7.09 16.54
C THR A 715 38.35 -7.90 17.67
N THR A 716 38.74 -9.13 17.37
CA THR A 716 39.18 -10.06 18.40
C THR A 716 40.32 -10.94 17.93
N ARG A 717 41.16 -11.37 18.89
CA ARG A 717 42.25 -12.33 18.67
C ARG A 717 42.25 -13.38 19.77
N GLY A 718 42.24 -14.65 19.38
CA GLY A 718 42.34 -15.76 20.32
C GLY A 718 41.00 -16.18 20.92
N ARG A 719 40.99 -16.60 22.19
CA ARG A 719 39.77 -17.06 22.86
C ARG A 719 39.14 -15.90 23.63
N GLY A 720 37.83 -15.74 23.52
CA GLY A 720 37.02 -15.00 24.48
C GLY A 720 35.54 -15.08 24.14
N ARG A 721 34.70 -14.47 24.96
CA ARG A 721 33.26 -14.35 24.74
C ARG A 721 32.76 -13.03 25.31
N LEU A 722 31.67 -12.52 24.75
CA LEU A 722 30.96 -11.36 25.26
C LEU A 722 29.49 -11.69 25.48
N ARG A 723 28.83 -10.91 26.33
CA ARG A 723 27.39 -11.00 26.56
C ARG A 723 26.82 -9.59 26.61
N VAL A 724 25.73 -9.37 25.90
CA VAL A 724 25.04 -8.08 25.90
C VAL A 724 23.87 -8.15 26.90
N LEU A 725 23.82 -7.17 27.79
CA LEU A 725 22.79 -7.00 28.81
C LEU A 725 21.95 -5.76 28.48
N ALA A 726 20.63 -5.88 28.61
CA ALA A 726 19.70 -4.76 28.62
C ALA A 726 19.15 -4.59 30.05
N ASP A 727 19.46 -3.45 30.69
CA ASP A 727 19.11 -3.18 32.10
C ASP A 727 19.54 -4.31 33.08
N GLY A 728 20.65 -4.97 32.78
CA GLY A 728 21.21 -6.06 33.58
C GLY A 728 20.71 -7.46 33.23
N GLU A 729 19.74 -7.60 32.32
CA GLU A 729 19.24 -8.89 31.85
C GLU A 729 19.87 -9.26 30.50
N PRO A 730 20.29 -10.52 30.28
CA PRO A 730 20.96 -10.92 29.06
C PRO A 730 20.03 -10.93 27.85
N LEU A 731 20.54 -10.45 26.71
CA LEU A 731 19.87 -10.59 25.42
C LEU A 731 20.03 -12.02 24.91
N THR A 732 18.95 -12.79 24.93
CA THR A 732 18.97 -14.24 24.64
C THR A 732 18.92 -14.58 23.14
N HIS A 733 18.67 -13.61 22.26
CA HIS A 733 18.62 -13.83 20.80
C HIS A 733 19.99 -14.11 20.18
N LEU A 734 21.09 -13.70 20.83
CA LEU A 734 22.45 -13.94 20.34
C LEU A 734 22.87 -15.42 20.45
N SER A 735 22.27 -16.16 21.38
CA SER A 735 22.25 -17.63 21.41
C SER A 735 21.40 -18.15 22.58
N PRO A 736 20.25 -18.81 22.33
CA PRO A 736 19.43 -19.40 23.38
C PRO A 736 20.16 -20.48 24.20
N ALA A 737 21.11 -21.19 23.58
CA ALA A 737 21.85 -22.29 24.20
C ALA A 737 23.03 -21.83 25.07
N HIS A 738 23.40 -20.55 25.03
CA HIS A 738 24.60 -20.02 25.69
C HIS A 738 24.30 -18.86 26.64
N ASP A 739 23.07 -18.72 27.16
CA ASP A 739 22.74 -17.71 28.20
C ASP A 739 23.14 -16.27 27.81
N GLY A 740 22.95 -15.93 26.53
CA GLY A 740 23.29 -14.62 25.96
C GLY A 740 24.78 -14.41 25.64
N TRP A 741 25.64 -15.43 25.84
CA TRP A 741 27.05 -15.36 25.47
C TRP A 741 27.26 -15.62 23.97
N TRP A 742 28.05 -14.74 23.36
CA TRP A 742 28.54 -14.83 21.99
C TRP A 742 30.08 -14.91 21.96
N SER A 743 30.63 -15.60 20.96
CA SER A 743 32.07 -15.78 20.73
C SER A 743 32.33 -15.81 19.22
N THR A 744 33.54 -15.48 18.78
CA THR A 744 33.95 -15.65 17.37
C THR A 744 34.16 -17.12 16.99
N TRP A 745 34.29 -18.00 18.00
CA TRP A 745 34.49 -19.45 17.82
C TRP A 745 35.70 -19.82 16.97
N THR A 746 36.69 -18.92 16.86
CA THR A 746 37.94 -19.12 16.12
C THR A 746 39.09 -18.48 16.90
N ASP A 747 40.31 -19.01 16.74
CA ASP A 747 41.53 -18.39 17.29
C ASP A 747 42.19 -17.39 16.33
N ALA A 748 41.65 -17.25 15.12
CA ALA A 748 42.11 -16.27 14.14
C ALA A 748 41.89 -14.83 14.61
N HIS A 749 42.68 -13.91 14.07
CA HIS A 749 42.49 -12.48 14.29
C HIS A 749 41.44 -11.96 13.31
N VAL A 750 40.24 -11.67 13.82
CA VAL A 750 39.05 -11.41 13.00
C VAL A 750 38.30 -10.18 13.46
N VAL A 751 37.60 -9.55 12.52
CA VAL A 751 36.49 -8.64 12.79
C VAL A 751 35.20 -9.41 12.60
N SER A 752 34.29 -9.29 13.56
CA SER A 752 32.98 -9.93 13.52
C SER A 752 31.88 -8.89 13.68
N ARG A 753 30.84 -9.01 12.85
CA ARG A 753 29.61 -8.22 12.96
C ARG A 753 28.57 -8.97 13.78
N VAL A 754 28.05 -8.32 14.81
CA VAL A 754 27.05 -8.87 15.72
C VAL A 754 25.86 -7.92 15.79
N ASP A 755 24.72 -8.32 15.26
CA ASP A 755 23.50 -7.53 15.35
C ASP A 755 22.83 -7.71 16.71
N VAL A 756 22.45 -6.59 17.32
CA VAL A 756 21.90 -6.51 18.67
C VAL A 756 20.56 -5.81 18.61
N TRP A 757 19.51 -6.51 19.08
CA TRP A 757 18.19 -5.92 19.28
C TRP A 757 17.63 -6.19 20.67
N ALA A 758 16.95 -5.21 21.24
CA ALA A 758 16.19 -5.35 22.48
C ALA A 758 14.73 -4.94 22.25
N ASP A 759 13.79 -5.67 22.85
CA ASP A 759 12.35 -5.39 22.75
C ASP A 759 11.92 -4.14 23.53
N VAL A 760 12.81 -3.61 24.37
CA VAL A 760 12.56 -2.48 25.27
C VAL A 760 13.35 -1.27 24.82
N SER A 761 12.65 -0.18 24.52
CA SER A 761 13.27 1.13 24.31
C SER A 761 13.52 1.84 25.64
N GLY A 762 14.61 2.60 25.72
CA GLY A 762 15.08 3.31 26.91
C GLY A 762 15.94 2.47 27.86
N ALA A 763 16.30 1.23 27.50
CA ALA A 763 17.17 0.37 28.30
C ALA A 763 18.65 0.75 28.15
N GLU A 764 19.44 0.54 29.19
CA GLU A 764 20.90 0.62 29.13
C GLU A 764 21.47 -0.67 28.52
N LEU A 765 22.24 -0.54 27.44
CA LEU A 765 22.97 -1.65 26.84
C LEU A 765 24.39 -1.71 27.39
N VAL A 766 24.69 -2.79 28.09
CA VAL A 766 25.99 -3.08 28.68
C VAL A 766 26.57 -4.35 28.07
N LEU A 767 27.86 -4.36 27.79
CA LEU A 767 28.57 -5.51 27.27
C LEU A 767 29.56 -6.04 28.32
N GLU A 768 29.38 -7.30 28.70
CA GLU A 768 30.30 -8.04 29.56
C GLU A 768 31.29 -8.81 28.68
N VAL A 769 32.58 -8.73 29.00
CA VAL A 769 33.66 -9.40 28.24
C VAL A 769 34.37 -10.39 29.14
N GLN A 770 34.60 -11.61 28.63
CA GLN A 770 35.37 -12.63 29.32
C GLN A 770 36.41 -13.26 28.40
N GLY A 771 37.65 -13.36 28.89
CA GLY A 771 38.68 -14.25 28.34
C GLY A 771 39.55 -13.69 27.20
N TRP A 772 39.19 -12.57 26.59
CA TRP A 772 39.96 -11.98 25.48
C TRP A 772 41.33 -11.43 25.90
N GLU A 773 42.36 -11.68 25.07
CA GLU A 773 43.75 -11.19 25.24
C GLU A 773 43.98 -9.78 24.61
N GLU A 774 45.24 -9.34 24.58
CA GLU A 774 45.70 -8.09 23.93
C GLU A 774 45.33 -8.10 22.43
N GLY A 775 44.46 -7.17 22.01
CA GLY A 775 43.90 -7.11 20.64
C GLY A 775 42.36 -7.19 20.55
N PHE A 776 41.64 -7.24 21.67
CA PHE A 776 40.20 -6.98 21.69
C PHE A 776 39.91 -5.50 21.45
N GLU A 777 39.17 -5.19 20.38
CA GLU A 777 38.64 -3.86 20.10
C GLU A 777 37.14 -3.96 19.83
N LEU A 778 36.37 -3.01 20.35
CA LEU A 778 34.93 -2.95 20.21
C LEU A 778 34.54 -1.63 19.57
N ALA A 779 33.76 -1.71 18.51
CA ALA A 779 33.20 -0.59 17.77
C ALA A 779 31.67 -0.75 17.72
N VAL A 780 30.95 0.34 18.00
CA VAL A 780 29.48 0.37 17.91
C VAL A 780 29.07 1.10 16.65
N ILE A 781 28.27 0.43 15.83
CA ILE A 781 27.70 0.94 14.61
C ILE A 781 26.19 1.13 14.80
N ARG A 782 25.71 2.36 14.60
CA ARG A 782 24.28 2.69 14.69
C ARG A 782 23.70 2.93 13.29
N TRP A 783 22.61 2.23 12.99
CA TRP A 783 21.87 2.32 11.73
C TRP A 783 20.60 3.16 11.87
#